data_AF-A0AAD9QWI0-F1
#
_entry.id   AF-A0AAD9QWI0-F1
#
_cell.length_a   1.000
_cell.length_b   1.000
_cell.length_c   1.000
_cell.angle_alpha   90.00
_cell.angle_beta   90.00
_cell.angle_gamma   90.00
#
_symmetry.space_group_name_H-M   'P 1'
#
loop_
_entity.id
_entity.type
_entity.pdbx_description
1 polymer ?
#
loop_
_entity_poly.entity_id
_entity_poly.type
_entity_poly.pdbx_seq_one_letter_code
_entity_poly.pdbx_strand_id
1 'polypeptide(L)'
;MFREQIDDSVLQTSKVHLTDVSIANVTFGETDDDMKKFKSAFLLFCQGNNDEAQSICNEIFTSGADLNSAVLTLSQELIDDFPVSDPRWAESIPAGGISASTSLIILHQLEDKLKAHALMLDFLKGVNLWEKLGIVKTKDVTSLTCHMICEHAEKLSAAVALCKVDNMCQQVLDESIGRAVKKRQVKAQARGLTKHDLFFREVSRISDIFECLLDYEEGVSGKQRASSSSILQTILAVNKIMREMLYEAWHYRQTNSRMYEPTNSSSTELNIELVPWTATAGPSGVRTLLLKQLALTAERSIQGIDDHQDLSMLVQQMVDLADVALDGYVYQLQSLRRCPGEENRYDDVRQKYEQDRRAVVLQLVHLGERTYAASLAEKYHDFGVLIELCESSGDQDTLQRYMNQFTQQGFSDYLFKWYMDKGERQKLMSIPEPQHEDLARFLSSHHHLSWLHDVQTKAYNQAHETLKGLACKETGFLAKKKSLLNLSKLALLASDADDVAKLDDIITEQDIILHQETLPIAVLEQAALDVDYMPPLTPAQLIELHVGNQNPAANEYDFKRAIDILYLAVLTGRYPLDEAALKLHIWCRAILRDDWSSLPAKDPLIAARNTVFFRTVELAYNQGMELQEFLPSIESLFEAEELRNAGLSENAHFRFLLKSGYEQIARASALPS
;
A
#
# COMPACT_ATOMS: atom_id res chain seq x y z
N MET A 1 19.08 10.89 4.95
CA MET A 1 20.01 11.90 5.53
C MET A 1 21.38 11.23 5.72
N PHE A 2 22.09 10.96 4.62
CA PHE A 2 23.49 10.54 4.62
C PHE A 2 24.17 11.35 3.50
N ARG A 3 24.66 12.54 3.89
CA ARG A 3 25.64 13.31 3.12
C ARG A 3 26.99 12.83 3.63
N GLU A 4 27.64 11.95 2.90
CA GLU A 4 29.06 11.70 3.08
C GLU A 4 29.87 12.74 2.30
N GLN A 5 30.99 13.10 2.91
CA GLN A 5 31.84 14.23 2.61
C GLN A 5 32.38 14.16 1.18
N ILE A 6 32.06 15.19 0.40
CA ILE A 6 32.68 15.45 -0.90
C ILE A 6 34.06 16.02 -0.60
N ASP A 7 35.08 15.29 -1.00
CA ASP A 7 36.47 15.72 -1.01
C ASP A 7 36.61 16.86 -2.04
N ASP A 8 36.91 18.07 -1.56
CA ASP A 8 36.93 19.36 -2.30
C ASP A 8 38.10 19.48 -3.31
N SER A 9 38.62 18.37 -3.83
CA SER A 9 39.84 18.35 -4.66
C SER A 9 39.60 18.26 -6.17
N VAL A 10 38.36 18.17 -6.65
CA VAL A 10 38.03 18.13 -8.11
C VAL A 10 37.68 19.51 -8.70
N LEU A 11 37.70 20.58 -7.88
CA LEU A 11 37.39 21.96 -8.29
C LEU A 11 38.53 22.68 -9.04
N GLN A 12 39.47 21.96 -9.63
CA GLN A 12 40.37 22.52 -10.66
C GLN A 12 39.97 22.00 -12.03
N THR A 13 38.91 22.59 -12.57
CA THR A 13 38.72 22.67 -14.03
C THR A 13 40.00 23.27 -14.61
N SER A 14 40.82 22.39 -15.17
CA SER A 14 42.00 22.75 -15.92
C SER A 14 41.54 23.70 -17.02
N LYS A 15 42.11 24.91 -17.10
CA LYS A 15 41.96 25.79 -18.25
C LYS A 15 42.48 25.04 -19.48
N VAL A 16 41.59 24.39 -20.23
CA VAL A 16 41.94 23.73 -21.49
C VAL A 16 41.67 24.72 -22.63
N HIS A 17 42.69 24.88 -23.47
CA HIS A 17 42.72 25.84 -24.57
C HIS A 17 41.67 25.53 -25.66
N LEU A 18 41.08 26.61 -26.18
CA LEU A 18 40.02 26.74 -27.21
C LEU A 18 40.37 26.24 -28.63
N THR A 19 41.33 25.32 -28.83
CA THR A 19 41.89 25.04 -30.18
C THR A 19 41.43 23.77 -30.88
N ASP A 20 40.63 22.90 -30.25
CA ASP A 20 40.36 21.56 -30.81
C ASP A 20 39.06 21.43 -31.63
N VAL A 21 38.20 22.45 -31.68
CA VAL A 21 37.09 22.50 -32.65
C VAL A 21 37.63 23.06 -33.97
N SER A 22 38.13 22.17 -34.84
CA SER A 22 38.66 22.59 -36.14
C SER A 22 37.51 22.95 -37.09
N ILE A 23 37.39 24.25 -37.36
CA ILE A 23 36.37 24.86 -38.22
C ILE A 23 36.75 24.60 -39.68
N ALA A 24 36.12 23.61 -40.32
CA ALA A 24 36.13 23.53 -41.78
C ALA A 24 35.17 24.58 -42.36
N ASN A 25 35.68 25.34 -43.33
CA ASN A 25 35.00 26.46 -44.01
C ASN A 25 33.52 26.17 -44.34
N VAL A 26 32.61 26.90 -43.69
CA VAL A 26 31.18 26.83 -43.98
C VAL A 26 30.87 27.70 -45.22
N THR A 27 30.43 27.05 -46.29
CA THR A 27 29.68 27.73 -47.37
C THR A 27 28.19 27.45 -47.16
N PHE A 28 27.39 28.50 -47.04
CA PHE A 28 26.01 28.42 -46.60
C PHE A 28 25.05 28.02 -47.75
N GLY A 29 24.25 26.96 -47.56
CA GLY A 29 23.14 26.54 -48.44
C GLY A 29 21.76 26.73 -47.79
N GLU A 30 20.70 26.92 -48.60
CA GLU A 30 19.35 27.43 -48.27
C GLU A 30 18.44 26.53 -47.37
N THR A 31 18.57 26.60 -46.04
CA THR A 31 17.47 26.30 -45.08
C THR A 31 17.47 27.32 -43.93
N ASP A 32 16.30 27.56 -43.31
CA ASP A 32 15.93 28.66 -42.38
C ASP A 32 17.07 29.56 -41.83
N ASP A 33 16.98 30.85 -42.17
CA ASP A 33 17.95 31.90 -41.82
C ASP A 33 18.22 31.97 -40.30
N ASP A 34 17.19 31.73 -39.47
CA ASP A 34 17.28 31.83 -38.01
C ASP A 34 18.12 30.72 -37.36
N MET A 35 18.00 29.47 -37.84
CA MET A 35 18.81 28.35 -37.34
C MET A 35 20.29 28.54 -37.72
N LYS A 36 20.56 29.05 -38.93
CA LYS A 36 21.94 29.37 -39.34
C LYS A 36 22.55 30.47 -38.50
N LYS A 37 21.78 31.53 -38.20
CA LYS A 37 22.22 32.60 -37.29
C LYS A 37 22.49 32.05 -35.89
N PHE A 38 21.63 31.16 -35.39
CA PHE A 38 21.84 30.52 -34.08
C PHE A 38 23.11 29.65 -34.05
N LYS A 39 23.35 28.86 -35.11
CA LYS A 39 24.60 28.09 -35.27
C LYS A 39 25.83 29.00 -35.34
N SER A 40 25.73 30.13 -36.05
CA SER A 40 26.82 31.10 -36.13
C SER A 40 27.11 31.76 -34.77
N ALA A 41 26.08 32.03 -33.96
CA ALA A 41 26.25 32.55 -32.60
C ALA A 41 26.97 31.53 -31.70
N PHE A 42 26.63 30.25 -31.79
CA PHE A 42 27.36 29.19 -31.07
C PHE A 42 28.84 29.14 -31.48
N LEU A 43 29.14 29.22 -32.78
CA LEU A 43 30.52 29.25 -33.27
C LEU A 43 31.29 30.49 -32.80
N LEU A 44 30.66 31.67 -32.78
CA LEU A 44 31.26 32.91 -32.27
C LEU A 44 31.57 32.80 -30.77
N PHE A 45 30.71 32.15 -30.00
CA PHE A 45 30.99 31.85 -28.59
C PHE A 45 32.19 30.92 -28.43
N CYS A 46 32.29 29.86 -29.24
CA CYS A 46 33.47 29.00 -29.27
C CYS A 46 34.76 29.74 -29.71
N GLN A 47 34.65 30.88 -30.39
CA GLN A 47 35.79 31.74 -30.74
C GLN A 47 36.12 32.79 -29.66
N GLY A 48 35.33 32.86 -28.58
CA GLY A 48 35.50 33.81 -27.48
C GLY A 48 34.75 35.14 -27.63
N ASN A 49 33.95 35.30 -28.70
CA ASN A 49 33.16 36.52 -28.97
C ASN A 49 31.77 36.42 -28.32
N ASN A 50 31.73 36.46 -26.99
CA ASN A 50 30.49 36.24 -26.21
C ASN A 50 29.43 37.32 -26.43
N ASP A 51 29.84 38.59 -26.56
CA ASP A 51 28.92 39.72 -26.70
C ASP A 51 28.18 39.70 -28.06
N GLU A 52 28.89 39.37 -29.13
CA GLU A 52 28.31 39.23 -30.47
C GLU A 52 27.36 38.03 -30.56
N ALA A 53 27.76 36.89 -29.97
CA ALA A 53 26.93 35.71 -29.86
C ALA A 53 25.62 36.00 -29.09
N GLN A 54 25.70 36.76 -28.00
CA GLN A 54 24.54 37.17 -27.21
C GLN A 54 23.63 38.14 -27.98
N SER A 55 24.19 39.09 -28.73
CA SER A 55 23.43 40.01 -29.58
C SER A 55 22.61 39.26 -30.63
N ILE A 56 23.24 38.32 -31.35
CA ILE A 56 22.58 37.50 -32.38
C ILE A 56 21.47 36.63 -31.76
N CYS A 57 21.72 36.01 -30.61
CA CYS A 57 20.70 35.20 -29.93
C CYS A 57 19.51 36.03 -29.46
N ASN A 58 19.76 37.22 -28.90
CA ASN A 58 18.69 38.11 -28.49
C ASN A 58 17.85 38.57 -29.68
N GLU A 59 18.46 38.86 -30.83
CA GLU A 59 17.74 39.23 -32.05
C GLU A 59 16.82 38.11 -32.56
N ILE A 60 17.31 36.86 -32.60
CA ILE A 60 16.52 35.70 -33.08
C ILE A 60 15.34 35.41 -32.16
N PHE A 61 15.56 35.33 -30.85
CA PHE A 61 14.54 34.85 -29.90
C PHE A 61 13.61 35.96 -29.37
N THR A 62 13.93 37.24 -29.59
CA THR A 62 12.95 38.32 -29.46
C THR A 62 12.02 38.43 -30.67
N SER A 63 12.45 37.92 -31.83
CA SER A 63 11.69 37.93 -33.09
C SER A 63 10.63 36.82 -33.20
N GLY A 64 10.49 35.97 -32.18
CA GLY A 64 9.41 34.98 -32.09
C GLY A 64 9.77 33.55 -32.50
N ALA A 65 11.05 33.23 -32.74
CA ALA A 65 11.49 31.85 -32.99
C ALA A 65 11.34 30.98 -31.72
N ASP A 66 10.92 29.71 -31.90
CA ASP A 66 10.80 28.75 -30.79
C ASP A 66 12.19 28.29 -30.31
N LEU A 67 12.68 28.97 -29.27
CA LEU A 67 13.95 28.71 -28.60
C LEU A 67 14.12 27.23 -28.24
N ASN A 68 13.07 26.57 -27.74
CA ASN A 68 13.20 25.21 -27.26
C ASN A 68 13.44 24.22 -28.41
N SER A 69 12.68 24.38 -29.50
CA SER A 69 12.89 23.56 -30.71
C SER A 69 14.26 23.79 -31.34
N ALA A 70 14.75 25.05 -31.34
CA ALA A 70 16.04 25.39 -31.91
C ALA A 70 17.20 24.78 -31.12
N VAL A 71 17.15 24.88 -29.78
CA VAL A 71 18.16 24.30 -28.89
C VAL A 71 18.18 22.77 -28.98
N LEU A 72 17.01 22.13 -29.04
CA LEU A 72 16.95 20.67 -29.21
C LEU A 72 17.47 20.21 -30.56
N THR A 73 17.16 20.94 -31.64
CA THR A 73 17.68 20.65 -32.98
C THR A 73 19.20 20.77 -33.00
N LEU A 74 19.76 21.84 -32.41
CA LEU A 74 21.21 22.00 -32.28
C LEU A 74 21.84 20.86 -31.47
N SER A 75 21.26 20.51 -30.32
CA SER A 75 21.74 19.41 -29.48
C SER A 75 21.70 18.07 -30.22
N GLN A 76 20.62 17.80 -30.96
CA GLN A 76 20.48 16.58 -31.76
C GLN A 76 21.50 16.53 -32.90
N GLU A 77 21.71 17.63 -33.62
CA GLU A 77 22.71 17.69 -34.70
C GLU A 77 24.13 17.50 -34.17
N LEU A 78 24.46 18.00 -32.97
CA LEU A 78 25.78 17.82 -32.36
C LEU A 78 26.04 16.35 -31.98
N ILE A 79 25.03 15.65 -31.44
CA ILE A 79 25.21 14.22 -31.10
C ILE A 79 25.16 13.32 -32.33
N ASP A 80 24.38 13.68 -33.34
CA ASP A 80 24.22 12.93 -34.58
C ASP A 80 25.22 13.36 -35.68
N ASP A 81 26.24 14.12 -35.31
CA ASP A 81 27.20 14.75 -36.22
C ASP A 81 28.02 13.74 -37.04
N PHE A 82 28.42 14.19 -38.24
CA PHE A 82 29.30 13.49 -39.18
C PHE A 82 30.77 13.80 -38.87
N PRO A 83 31.66 12.80 -38.85
CA PRO A 83 33.08 13.05 -38.66
C PRO A 83 33.69 13.68 -39.92
N VAL A 84 33.91 15.00 -39.89
CA VAL A 84 34.38 15.77 -41.06
C VAL A 84 35.81 15.43 -41.48
N SER A 85 36.64 14.98 -40.54
CA SER A 85 38.01 14.54 -40.84
C SER A 85 38.08 13.20 -41.58
N ASP A 86 36.99 12.42 -41.62
CA ASP A 86 36.97 11.13 -42.32
C ASP A 86 36.48 11.32 -43.77
N PRO A 87 37.37 11.13 -44.77
CA PRO A 87 37.03 11.35 -46.17
C PRO A 87 35.94 10.40 -46.69
N ARG A 88 35.66 9.28 -46.01
CA ARG A 88 34.57 8.35 -46.36
C ARG A 88 33.18 8.99 -46.22
N TRP A 89 33.07 10.06 -45.43
CA TRP A 89 31.83 10.79 -45.18
C TRP A 89 31.66 12.03 -46.06
N ALA A 90 32.67 12.41 -46.86
CA ALA A 90 32.69 13.65 -47.63
C ALA A 90 31.46 13.88 -48.52
N GLU A 91 30.91 12.82 -49.12
CA GLU A 91 29.70 12.89 -49.97
C GLU A 91 28.38 12.93 -49.18
N SER A 92 28.43 12.63 -47.87
CA SER A 92 27.26 12.51 -46.99
C SER A 92 27.10 13.69 -46.02
N ILE A 93 28.07 14.60 -45.94
CA ILE A 93 28.02 15.79 -45.07
C ILE A 93 27.04 16.82 -45.69
N PRO A 94 25.98 17.22 -44.96
CA PRO A 94 25.08 18.28 -45.42
C PRO A 94 25.80 19.64 -45.49
N ALA A 95 25.51 20.43 -46.53
CA ALA A 95 26.03 21.79 -46.64
C ALA A 95 25.50 22.66 -45.48
N GLY A 96 26.39 23.10 -44.58
CA GLY A 96 26.03 23.95 -43.43
C GLY A 96 25.86 23.24 -42.07
N GLY A 97 26.34 22.00 -41.92
CA GLY A 97 26.41 21.31 -40.63
C GLY A 97 27.52 21.85 -39.71
N ILE A 98 27.33 21.75 -38.38
CA ILE A 98 28.39 22.01 -37.39
C ILE A 98 29.13 20.70 -37.14
N SER A 99 30.46 20.71 -37.31
CA SER A 99 31.31 19.55 -36.99
C SER A 99 31.76 19.59 -35.53
N ALA A 100 31.28 18.65 -34.74
CA ALA A 100 31.68 18.40 -33.36
C ALA A 100 32.88 17.45 -33.24
N SER A 101 33.15 16.61 -34.27
CA SER A 101 34.21 15.60 -34.20
C SER A 101 35.26 15.73 -35.31
N THR A 102 36.54 15.80 -34.92
CA THR A 102 37.71 15.84 -35.83
C THR A 102 38.54 14.55 -35.78
N SER A 103 38.26 13.67 -34.83
CA SER A 103 38.95 12.40 -34.64
C SER A 103 38.54 11.32 -35.64
N LEU A 104 39.45 10.42 -36.02
CA LEU A 104 39.18 9.30 -36.94
C LEU A 104 38.70 8.01 -36.24
N ILE A 105 38.94 7.92 -34.92
CA ILE A 105 38.57 6.75 -34.11
C ILE A 105 37.21 7.02 -33.46
N ILE A 106 36.25 6.10 -33.60
CA ILE A 106 34.88 6.23 -33.09
C ILE A 106 34.85 6.61 -31.60
N LEU A 107 35.69 5.99 -30.77
CA LEU A 107 35.76 6.32 -29.34
C LEU A 107 36.08 7.80 -29.10
N HIS A 108 37.12 8.33 -29.75
CA HIS A 108 37.51 9.73 -29.63
C HIS A 108 36.46 10.65 -30.27
N GLN A 109 35.79 10.24 -31.35
CA GLN A 109 34.68 10.99 -31.93
C GLN A 109 33.54 11.18 -30.91
N LEU A 110 33.17 10.14 -30.17
CA LEU A 110 32.13 10.22 -29.15
C LEU A 110 32.56 11.09 -27.95
N GLU A 111 33.83 11.00 -27.54
CA GLU A 111 34.40 11.86 -26.49
C GLU A 111 34.43 13.34 -26.93
N ASP A 112 34.76 13.62 -28.19
CA ASP A 112 34.75 14.98 -28.75
C ASP A 112 33.31 15.52 -28.86
N LYS A 113 32.34 14.68 -29.25
CA LYS A 113 30.91 15.03 -29.22
C LYS A 113 30.44 15.36 -27.79
N LEU A 114 30.89 14.62 -26.78
CA LEU A 114 30.56 14.90 -25.38
C LEU A 114 31.15 16.24 -24.92
N LYS A 115 32.39 16.56 -25.31
CA LYS A 115 32.99 17.88 -25.05
C LYS A 115 32.24 19.00 -25.76
N ALA A 116 31.87 18.81 -27.04
CA ALA A 116 31.09 19.78 -27.80
C ALA A 116 29.71 20.03 -27.15
N HIS A 117 29.07 18.98 -26.63
CA HIS A 117 27.82 19.09 -25.89
C HIS A 117 28.00 19.86 -24.57
N ALA A 118 29.12 19.68 -23.86
CA ALA A 118 29.45 20.48 -22.67
C ALA A 118 29.66 21.96 -23.02
N LEU A 119 30.36 22.27 -24.12
CA LEU A 119 30.53 23.64 -24.61
C LEU A 119 29.19 24.29 -25.01
N MET A 120 28.26 23.52 -25.56
CA MET A 120 26.90 23.98 -25.84
C MET A 120 26.17 24.38 -24.55
N LEU A 121 26.35 23.65 -23.44
CA LEU A 121 25.77 24.03 -22.15
C LEU A 121 26.39 25.32 -21.61
N ASP A 122 27.71 25.46 -21.72
CA ASP A 122 28.41 26.68 -21.32
C ASP A 122 27.96 27.88 -22.16
N PHE A 123 27.70 27.69 -23.46
CA PHE A 123 27.09 28.69 -24.34
C PHE A 123 25.69 29.09 -23.88
N LEU A 124 24.79 28.13 -23.63
CA LEU A 124 23.41 28.41 -23.23
C LEU A 124 23.35 29.16 -21.89
N LYS A 125 24.26 28.84 -20.96
CA LYS A 125 24.38 29.53 -19.67
C LYS A 125 25.04 30.89 -19.81
N GLY A 126 26.14 30.99 -20.57
CA GLY A 126 26.88 32.23 -20.80
C GLY A 126 26.06 33.31 -21.53
N VAL A 127 25.14 32.90 -22.41
CA VAL A 127 24.24 33.79 -23.17
C VAL A 127 22.90 34.06 -22.43
N ASN A 128 22.70 33.47 -21.25
CA ASN A 128 21.45 33.55 -20.46
C ASN A 128 20.20 33.04 -21.21
N LEU A 129 20.37 32.07 -22.11
CA LEU A 129 19.23 31.38 -22.75
C LEU A 129 18.69 30.25 -21.88
N TRP A 130 19.52 29.70 -20.97
CA TRP A 130 19.14 28.60 -20.08
C TRP A 130 17.90 28.89 -19.24
N GLU A 131 17.77 30.12 -18.71
CA GLU A 131 16.64 30.53 -17.86
C GLU A 131 15.30 30.64 -18.62
N LYS A 132 15.36 30.76 -19.96
CA LYS A 132 14.20 30.88 -20.85
C LYS A 132 13.73 29.54 -21.41
N LEU A 133 14.42 28.44 -21.08
CA LEU A 133 14.04 27.10 -21.51
C LEU A 133 12.78 26.65 -20.77
N GLY A 134 11.84 26.09 -21.53
CA GLY A 134 10.55 25.63 -21.04
C GLY A 134 10.24 24.20 -21.46
N ILE A 135 8.97 23.96 -21.77
CA ILE A 135 8.41 22.65 -22.07
C ILE A 135 8.38 22.45 -23.58
N VAL A 136 8.79 21.27 -24.03
CA VAL A 136 8.66 20.83 -25.43
C VAL A 136 7.71 19.66 -25.52
N LYS A 137 6.87 19.70 -26.56
CA LYS A 137 6.03 18.57 -26.97
C LYS A 137 6.64 17.91 -28.19
N THR A 138 7.27 16.76 -28.00
CA THR A 138 7.81 15.97 -29.12
C THR A 138 6.88 14.78 -29.37
N LYS A 139 6.11 14.82 -30.48
CA LYS A 139 5.19 13.81 -31.05
C LYS A 139 4.22 13.08 -30.08
N ASP A 140 4.68 12.51 -28.98
CA ASP A 140 3.88 11.83 -27.93
C ASP A 140 4.32 12.13 -26.48
N VAL A 141 5.40 12.89 -26.24
CA VAL A 141 5.94 13.14 -24.89
C VAL A 141 6.13 14.64 -24.63
N THR A 142 5.59 15.12 -23.51
CA THR A 142 5.85 16.45 -22.94
C THR A 142 7.04 16.35 -21.98
N SER A 143 8.15 16.99 -22.32
CA SER A 143 9.36 17.01 -21.49
C SER A 143 9.95 18.40 -21.40
N LEU A 144 10.72 18.69 -20.36
CA LEU A 144 11.51 19.92 -20.29
C LEU A 144 12.71 19.85 -21.21
N THR A 145 13.02 20.96 -21.88
CA THR A 145 14.17 21.06 -22.79
C THR A 145 15.49 20.70 -22.10
N CYS A 146 15.69 21.13 -20.86
CA CYS A 146 16.91 20.82 -20.09
C CYS A 146 17.09 19.32 -19.82
N HIS A 147 16.00 18.58 -19.59
CA HIS A 147 16.05 17.13 -19.39
C HIS A 147 16.36 16.38 -20.68
N MET A 148 15.82 16.82 -21.81
CA MET A 148 16.13 16.24 -23.13
C MET A 148 17.60 16.45 -23.52
N ILE A 149 18.17 17.63 -23.19
CA ILE A 149 19.60 17.90 -23.39
C ILE A 149 20.45 16.99 -22.47
N CYS A 150 20.00 16.77 -21.22
CA CYS A 150 20.65 15.81 -20.32
C CYS A 150 20.61 14.38 -20.89
N GLU A 151 19.46 13.95 -21.41
CA GLU A 151 19.29 12.64 -22.08
C GLU A 151 20.28 12.46 -23.24
N HIS A 152 20.52 13.49 -24.06
CA HIS A 152 21.50 13.43 -25.14
C HIS A 152 22.93 13.18 -24.64
N ALA A 153 23.32 13.84 -23.53
CA ALA A 153 24.60 13.59 -22.89
C ALA A 153 24.70 12.19 -22.26
N GLU A 154 23.63 11.71 -21.63
CA GLU A 154 23.55 10.34 -21.11
C GLU A 154 23.72 9.30 -22.22
N LYS A 155 23.07 9.51 -23.38
CA LYS A 155 23.20 8.63 -24.55
C LYS A 155 24.61 8.63 -25.13
N LEU A 156 25.29 9.79 -25.15
CA LEU A 156 26.71 9.86 -25.51
C LEU A 156 27.58 9.06 -24.53
N SER A 157 27.36 9.21 -23.22
CA SER A 157 28.07 8.43 -22.20
C SER A 157 27.86 6.93 -22.38
N ALA A 158 26.61 6.50 -22.61
CA ALA A 158 26.26 5.11 -22.88
C ALA A 158 26.91 4.60 -24.18
N ALA A 159 27.00 5.42 -25.23
CA ALA A 159 27.66 5.06 -26.49
C ALA A 159 29.18 4.89 -26.30
N VAL A 160 29.81 5.74 -25.49
CA VAL A 160 31.23 5.60 -25.12
C VAL A 160 31.45 4.29 -24.35
N ALA A 161 30.56 3.96 -23.41
CA ALA A 161 30.61 2.70 -22.67
C ALA A 161 30.50 1.49 -23.62
N LEU A 162 29.59 1.55 -24.59
CA LEU A 162 29.39 0.50 -25.60
C LEU A 162 30.66 0.23 -26.43
N CYS A 163 31.42 1.28 -26.77
CA CYS A 163 32.70 1.15 -27.47
C CYS A 163 33.80 0.51 -26.62
N LYS A 164 33.70 0.60 -25.28
CA LYS A 164 34.71 0.07 -24.34
C LYS A 164 34.45 -1.38 -23.93
N VAL A 165 33.39 -2.01 -24.45
CA VAL A 165 33.01 -3.38 -24.08
C VAL A 165 34.06 -4.40 -24.57
N ASP A 166 34.40 -5.33 -23.68
CA ASP A 166 35.38 -6.39 -23.91
C ASP A 166 35.13 -7.25 -25.17
N ASN A 167 36.22 -7.82 -25.69
CA ASN A 167 36.23 -8.70 -26.86
C ASN A 167 35.24 -9.88 -26.79
N MET A 168 34.93 -10.37 -25.59
CA MET A 168 33.99 -11.47 -25.39
C MET A 168 32.56 -11.14 -25.83
N CYS A 169 32.17 -9.86 -25.80
CA CYS A 169 30.83 -9.42 -26.20
C CYS A 169 30.77 -8.90 -27.64
N GLN A 170 31.92 -8.79 -28.33
CA GLN A 170 32.00 -8.16 -29.66
C GLN A 170 31.16 -8.88 -30.71
N GLN A 171 31.09 -10.22 -30.66
CA GLN A 171 30.25 -10.98 -31.59
C GLN A 171 28.75 -10.65 -31.42
N VAL A 172 28.29 -10.58 -30.16
CA VAL A 172 26.90 -10.23 -29.82
C VAL A 172 26.62 -8.78 -30.24
N LEU A 173 27.58 -7.89 -29.99
CA LEU A 173 27.51 -6.49 -30.34
C LEU A 173 27.42 -6.27 -31.86
N ASP A 174 28.30 -6.88 -32.65
CA ASP A 174 28.37 -6.76 -34.11
C ASP A 174 27.07 -7.18 -34.79
N GLU A 175 26.50 -8.31 -34.36
CA GLU A 175 25.25 -8.83 -34.89
C GLU A 175 24.05 -7.95 -34.48
N SER A 176 24.03 -7.46 -33.24
CA SER A 176 22.98 -6.57 -32.74
C SER A 176 23.00 -5.21 -33.43
N ILE A 177 24.20 -4.61 -33.61
CA ILE A 177 24.39 -3.38 -34.39
C ILE A 177 23.97 -3.62 -35.85
N GLY A 178 24.31 -4.77 -36.41
CA GLY A 178 23.90 -5.13 -37.76
C GLY A 178 22.39 -5.22 -37.95
N ARG A 179 21.64 -5.65 -36.93
CA ARG A 179 20.17 -5.63 -36.90
C ARG A 179 19.62 -4.21 -36.73
N ALA A 180 20.20 -3.43 -35.82
CA ALA A 180 19.80 -2.05 -35.58
C ALA A 180 19.91 -1.19 -36.85
N VAL A 181 21.06 -1.24 -37.55
CA VAL A 181 21.28 -0.49 -38.80
C VAL A 181 20.29 -0.90 -39.89
N LYS A 182 19.97 -2.20 -40.00
CA LYS A 182 18.94 -2.69 -40.94
C LYS A 182 17.56 -2.15 -40.59
N LYS A 183 17.19 -2.16 -39.31
CA LYS A 183 15.89 -1.66 -38.81
C LYS A 183 15.73 -0.15 -39.05
N ARG A 184 16.82 0.61 -38.91
CA ARG A 184 16.86 2.05 -39.22
C ARG A 184 16.77 2.35 -40.73
N GLN A 185 16.85 1.34 -41.60
CA GLN A 185 16.86 1.47 -43.06
C GLN A 185 17.93 2.44 -43.61
N VAL A 186 19.04 2.61 -42.89
CA VAL A 186 20.14 3.47 -43.33
C VAL A 186 20.88 2.77 -44.47
N LYS A 187 20.74 3.31 -45.69
CA LYS A 187 21.53 2.83 -46.84
C LYS A 187 22.96 3.33 -46.67
N ALA A 188 23.94 2.43 -46.78
CA ALA A 188 25.34 2.83 -46.90
C ALA A 188 25.50 3.61 -48.22
N GLN A 189 25.52 4.94 -48.13
CA GLN A 189 25.60 5.81 -49.30
C GLN A 189 27.02 5.82 -49.90
N ALA A 190 28.06 5.58 -49.09
CA ALA A 190 29.45 5.52 -49.53
C ALA A 190 30.09 4.11 -49.41
N ARG A 191 31.02 3.80 -50.32
CA ARG A 191 31.81 2.55 -50.31
C ARG A 191 32.84 2.59 -49.17
N GLY A 192 32.80 1.59 -48.27
CA GLY A 192 33.82 1.39 -47.23
C GLY A 192 33.45 1.80 -45.80
N LEU A 193 32.19 2.19 -45.55
CA LEU A 193 31.66 2.43 -44.21
C LEU A 193 31.25 1.11 -43.54
N THR A 194 31.64 0.93 -42.28
CA THR A 194 31.21 -0.22 -41.48
C THR A 194 29.82 0.02 -40.88
N LYS A 195 29.16 -1.06 -40.44
CA LYS A 195 27.86 -0.94 -39.74
C LYS A 195 28.01 -0.17 -38.41
N HIS A 196 29.18 -0.25 -37.77
CA HIS A 196 29.53 0.52 -36.58
C HIS A 196 29.57 2.02 -36.87
N ASP A 197 30.24 2.43 -37.97
CA ASP A 197 30.33 3.83 -38.38
C ASP A 197 28.91 4.43 -38.57
N LEU A 198 27.99 3.68 -39.19
CA LEU A 198 26.60 4.10 -39.40
C LEU A 198 25.78 4.15 -38.10
N PHE A 199 26.07 3.28 -37.14
CA PHE A 199 25.34 3.17 -35.89
C PHE A 199 25.72 4.27 -34.90
N PHE A 200 27.02 4.50 -34.69
CA PHE A 200 27.55 5.54 -33.79
C PHE A 200 27.45 6.96 -34.36
N ARG A 201 27.09 7.10 -35.65
CA ARG A 201 26.65 8.38 -36.18
C ARG A 201 25.38 8.85 -35.46
N GLU A 202 24.34 8.04 -35.41
CA GLU A 202 23.03 8.40 -34.82
C GLU A 202 22.96 8.01 -33.34
N VAL A 203 23.66 8.75 -32.49
CA VAL A 203 23.68 8.52 -31.04
C VAL A 203 22.32 8.81 -30.39
N SER A 204 21.51 9.70 -30.98
CA SER A 204 20.14 9.98 -30.50
C SER A 204 19.26 8.72 -30.42
N ARG A 205 19.56 7.72 -31.26
CA ARG A 205 18.85 6.44 -31.41
C ARG A 205 19.56 5.25 -30.77
N ILE A 206 20.56 5.48 -29.91
CA ILE A 206 21.37 4.41 -29.29
C ILE A 206 20.51 3.34 -28.59
N SER A 207 19.34 3.71 -28.06
CA SER A 207 18.40 2.81 -27.38
C SER A 207 17.88 1.65 -28.25
N ASP A 208 17.89 1.78 -29.59
CA ASP A 208 17.44 0.73 -30.51
C ASP A 208 18.24 -0.57 -30.37
N ILE A 209 19.45 -0.49 -29.81
CA ILE A 209 20.31 -1.67 -29.61
C ILE A 209 19.70 -2.65 -28.61
N PHE A 210 18.95 -2.19 -27.61
CA PHE A 210 18.39 -3.06 -26.56
C PHE A 210 17.40 -4.06 -27.12
N GLU A 211 16.51 -3.62 -28.01
CA GLU A 211 15.57 -4.52 -28.69
C GLU A 211 16.33 -5.52 -29.58
N CYS A 212 17.37 -5.06 -30.27
CA CYS A 212 18.18 -5.91 -31.13
C CYS A 212 18.99 -6.96 -30.34
N LEU A 213 19.43 -6.64 -29.13
CA LEU A 213 20.13 -7.56 -28.21
C LEU A 213 19.19 -8.70 -27.79
N LEU A 214 17.96 -8.38 -27.39
CA LEU A 214 16.96 -9.39 -27.03
C LEU A 214 16.58 -10.27 -28.24
N ASP A 215 16.34 -9.67 -29.40
CA ASP A 215 16.04 -10.41 -30.63
C ASP A 215 17.20 -11.35 -31.03
N TYR A 216 18.44 -10.95 -30.73
CA TYR A 216 19.60 -11.80 -30.95
C TYR A 216 19.62 -12.98 -29.98
N GLU A 217 19.43 -12.72 -28.69
CA GLU A 217 19.38 -13.74 -27.63
C GLU A 217 18.27 -14.78 -27.87
N GLU A 218 17.05 -14.32 -28.17
CA GLU A 218 15.93 -15.20 -28.52
C GLU A 218 16.21 -16.00 -29.78
N GLY A 219 16.83 -15.38 -30.78
CA GLY A 219 17.22 -16.04 -32.03
C GLY A 219 18.33 -17.08 -31.86
N VAL A 220 19.21 -16.94 -30.86
CA VAL A 220 20.20 -17.96 -30.50
C VAL A 220 19.53 -19.09 -29.72
N SER A 221 18.64 -18.76 -28.80
CA SER A 221 17.87 -19.71 -27.99
C SER A 221 16.92 -20.58 -28.80
N GLY A 222 16.36 -20.06 -29.90
CA GLY A 222 15.45 -20.79 -30.79
C GLY A 222 16.12 -21.77 -31.77
N LYS A 223 17.47 -21.76 -31.87
CA LYS A 223 18.18 -22.67 -32.78
C LYS A 223 18.33 -24.05 -32.14
N GLN A 224 17.71 -25.07 -32.75
CA GLN A 224 17.74 -26.49 -32.31
C GLN A 224 19.13 -27.13 -32.11
N ARG A 225 20.23 -26.44 -32.42
CA ARG A 225 21.62 -26.91 -32.30
C ARG A 225 22.50 -26.06 -31.37
N ALA A 226 21.95 -25.05 -30.70
CA ALA A 226 22.75 -24.23 -29.77
C ALA A 226 23.10 -25.06 -28.53
N SER A 227 24.38 -25.04 -28.11
CA SER A 227 24.80 -25.66 -26.85
C SER A 227 24.34 -24.78 -25.67
N SER A 228 23.96 -25.39 -24.54
CA SER A 228 23.55 -24.65 -23.34
C SER A 228 24.61 -23.65 -22.88
N SER A 229 25.89 -23.99 -23.04
CA SER A 229 27.03 -23.08 -22.78
C SER A 229 27.05 -21.86 -23.70
N SER A 230 26.76 -22.01 -25.01
CA SER A 230 26.70 -20.88 -25.94
C SER A 230 25.53 -19.92 -25.66
N ILE A 231 24.41 -20.45 -25.17
CA ILE A 231 23.25 -19.66 -24.76
C ILE A 231 23.61 -18.87 -23.50
N LEU A 232 24.19 -19.52 -22.49
CA LEU A 232 24.62 -18.87 -21.24
C LEU A 232 25.63 -17.74 -21.49
N GLN A 233 26.64 -17.98 -22.35
CA GLN A 233 27.61 -16.94 -22.72
C GLN A 233 26.97 -15.77 -23.48
N THR A 234 25.93 -16.04 -24.27
CA THR A 234 25.16 -14.98 -24.92
C THR A 234 24.39 -14.14 -23.90
N ILE A 235 23.72 -14.77 -22.93
CA ILE A 235 22.98 -14.08 -21.85
C ILE A 235 23.93 -13.22 -21.01
N LEU A 236 25.07 -13.78 -20.58
CA LEU A 236 26.09 -13.06 -19.82
C LEU A 236 26.63 -11.84 -20.58
N ALA A 237 26.83 -11.98 -21.90
CA ALA A 237 27.27 -10.88 -22.75
C ALA A 237 26.19 -9.80 -22.91
N VAL A 238 24.93 -10.19 -23.15
CA VAL A 238 23.80 -9.25 -23.25
C VAL A 238 23.61 -8.49 -21.94
N ASN A 239 23.55 -9.19 -20.81
CA ASN A 239 23.41 -8.59 -19.48
C ASN A 239 24.56 -7.62 -19.18
N LYS A 240 25.80 -8.00 -19.51
CA LYS A 240 26.96 -7.12 -19.35
C LYS A 240 26.84 -5.86 -20.20
N ILE A 241 26.56 -5.99 -21.51
CA ILE A 241 26.40 -4.83 -22.41
C ILE A 241 25.31 -3.90 -21.88
N MET A 242 24.16 -4.45 -21.49
CA MET A 242 23.06 -3.65 -20.96
C MET A 242 23.45 -2.92 -19.68
N ARG A 243 24.11 -3.62 -18.76
CA ARG A 243 24.55 -3.05 -17.49
C ARG A 243 25.55 -1.91 -17.70
N GLU A 244 26.61 -2.11 -18.48
CA GLU A 244 27.65 -1.07 -18.68
C GLU A 244 27.05 0.19 -19.31
N MET A 245 26.22 0.05 -20.34
CA MET A 245 25.57 1.19 -20.99
C MET A 245 24.65 1.96 -20.04
N LEU A 246 23.81 1.25 -19.29
CA LEU A 246 22.81 1.87 -18.42
C LEU A 246 23.42 2.43 -17.14
N TYR A 247 24.44 1.78 -16.59
CA TYR A 247 25.17 2.27 -15.43
C TYR A 247 25.89 3.57 -15.75
N GLU A 248 26.58 3.68 -16.89
CA GLU A 248 27.26 4.92 -17.29
C GLU A 248 26.28 6.07 -17.57
N ALA A 249 25.11 5.78 -18.15
CA ALA A 249 24.04 6.77 -18.31
C ALA A 249 23.50 7.24 -16.96
N TRP A 250 23.24 6.30 -16.05
CA TRP A 250 22.76 6.59 -14.70
C TRP A 250 23.80 7.38 -13.89
N HIS A 251 25.07 6.98 -13.94
CA HIS A 251 26.16 7.63 -13.23
C HIS A 251 26.31 9.08 -13.70
N TYR A 252 26.30 9.31 -15.02
CA TYR A 252 26.35 10.65 -15.59
C TYR A 252 25.21 11.54 -15.09
N ARG A 253 23.97 11.00 -15.02
CA ARG A 253 22.82 11.72 -14.48
C ARG A 253 23.04 12.15 -13.03
N GLN A 254 23.58 11.26 -12.20
CA GLN A 254 23.81 11.56 -10.80
C GLN A 254 24.88 12.64 -10.61
N THR A 255 26.03 12.50 -11.28
CA THR A 255 27.15 13.42 -11.14
C THR A 255 26.81 14.81 -11.66
N ASN A 256 26.03 14.88 -12.76
CA ASN A 256 25.81 16.14 -13.48
C ASN A 256 24.41 16.72 -13.27
N SER A 257 23.58 16.11 -12.40
CA SER A 257 22.20 16.56 -12.10
C SER A 257 22.06 18.07 -11.92
N ARG A 258 22.91 18.69 -11.09
CA ARG A 258 22.91 20.14 -10.83
C ARG A 258 23.16 21.01 -12.05
N MET A 259 23.87 20.49 -13.05
CA MET A 259 24.16 21.25 -14.28
C MET A 259 22.92 21.40 -15.16
N TYR A 260 21.96 20.48 -15.04
CA TYR A 260 20.76 20.40 -15.87
C TYR A 260 19.48 20.80 -15.11
N GLU A 261 19.59 21.26 -13.86
CA GLU A 261 18.44 21.76 -13.10
C GLU A 261 17.86 23.05 -13.74
N PRO A 262 16.53 23.15 -13.89
CA PRO A 262 15.90 24.38 -14.34
C PRO A 262 16.03 25.47 -13.27
N THR A 263 16.44 26.68 -13.65
CA THR A 263 16.63 27.82 -12.73
C THR A 263 15.33 28.22 -12.00
N ASN A 264 14.17 27.91 -12.59
CA ASN A 264 12.83 28.20 -12.07
C ASN A 264 12.10 26.95 -11.53
N SER A 265 12.80 26.07 -10.81
CA SER A 265 12.25 24.84 -10.23
C SER A 265 11.09 25.04 -9.23
N SER A 266 10.79 26.29 -8.86
CA SER A 266 9.67 26.68 -7.98
C SER A 266 8.37 26.99 -8.74
N SER A 267 8.42 27.08 -10.07
CA SER A 267 7.22 27.35 -10.89
C SER A 267 6.43 26.05 -11.10
N THR A 268 5.18 26.04 -10.63
CA THR A 268 4.26 24.89 -10.75
C THR A 268 4.06 24.45 -12.21
N GLU A 269 4.24 25.36 -13.16
CA GLU A 269 4.10 25.12 -14.60
C GLU A 269 5.18 24.19 -15.17
N LEU A 270 6.37 24.12 -14.56
CA LEU A 270 7.48 23.27 -15.01
C LEU A 270 7.51 21.89 -14.35
N ASN A 271 6.59 21.60 -13.43
CA ASN A 271 6.50 20.30 -12.76
C ASN A 271 5.74 19.29 -13.65
N ILE A 272 6.47 18.58 -14.51
CA ILE A 272 5.95 17.52 -15.38
C ILE A 272 6.59 16.19 -15.01
N GLU A 273 5.88 15.09 -15.31
CA GLU A 273 6.39 13.73 -15.23
C GLU A 273 7.72 13.60 -15.99
N LEU A 274 8.78 13.29 -15.26
CA LEU A 274 10.11 13.05 -15.80
C LEU A 274 10.35 11.55 -15.86
N VAL A 275 10.31 11.02 -17.08
CA VAL A 275 10.68 9.64 -17.38
C VAL A 275 12.02 9.65 -18.09
N PRO A 276 13.11 9.20 -17.46
CA PRO A 276 14.39 9.09 -18.13
C PRO A 276 14.31 8.03 -19.24
N TRP A 277 15.11 8.19 -20.29
CA TRP A 277 15.13 7.24 -21.41
C TRP A 277 15.45 5.80 -20.96
N THR A 278 16.27 5.64 -19.92
CA THR A 278 16.59 4.35 -19.27
C THR A 278 15.39 3.67 -18.61
N ALA A 279 14.31 4.41 -18.36
CA ALA A 279 13.11 3.93 -17.69
C ALA A 279 11.84 4.08 -18.54
N THR A 280 11.99 4.23 -19.86
CA THR A 280 10.86 4.31 -20.80
C THR A 280 10.04 3.03 -20.82
N ALA A 281 8.72 3.18 -20.86
CA ALA A 281 7.75 2.08 -20.95
C ALA A 281 7.28 1.89 -22.40
N GLY A 282 6.78 0.70 -22.73
CA GLY A 282 6.24 0.36 -24.05
C GLY A 282 6.99 -0.82 -24.69
N PRO A 283 6.56 -1.29 -25.87
CA PRO A 283 7.13 -2.49 -26.50
C PRO A 283 8.63 -2.36 -26.81
N SER A 284 9.09 -1.16 -27.15
CA SER A 284 10.51 -0.83 -27.36
C SER A 284 11.09 0.02 -26.21
N GLY A 285 10.38 0.12 -25.09
CA GLY A 285 10.82 0.89 -23.92
C GLY A 285 11.90 0.15 -23.15
N VAL A 286 12.95 0.86 -22.74
CA VAL A 286 14.13 0.26 -22.09
C VAL A 286 13.75 -0.49 -20.81
N ARG A 287 12.78 0.03 -20.02
CA ARG A 287 12.31 -0.63 -18.80
C ARG A 287 11.63 -1.97 -19.09
N THR A 288 10.77 -2.01 -20.11
CA THR A 288 10.05 -3.24 -20.50
C THR A 288 11.03 -4.29 -21.03
N LEU A 289 12.03 -3.87 -21.81
CA LEU A 289 13.10 -4.74 -22.29
C LEU A 289 13.97 -5.27 -21.14
N LEU A 290 14.29 -4.44 -20.15
CA LEU A 290 15.03 -4.86 -18.94
C LEU A 290 14.28 -5.91 -18.13
N LEU A 291 12.99 -5.69 -17.84
CA LEU A 291 12.18 -6.65 -17.10
C LEU A 291 12.04 -7.98 -17.86
N LYS A 292 11.93 -7.92 -19.19
CA LYS A 292 11.94 -9.11 -20.05
C LYS A 292 13.28 -9.85 -19.96
N GLN A 293 14.40 -9.12 -19.99
CA GLN A 293 15.73 -9.72 -19.84
C GLN A 293 15.94 -10.38 -18.48
N LEU A 294 15.48 -9.75 -17.40
CA LEU A 294 15.54 -10.31 -16.05
C LEU A 294 14.75 -11.63 -15.95
N ALA A 295 13.53 -11.66 -16.50
CA ALA A 295 12.71 -12.86 -16.54
C ALA A 295 13.37 -13.99 -17.35
N LEU A 296 13.89 -13.68 -18.55
CA LEU A 296 14.61 -14.63 -19.38
C LEU A 296 15.86 -15.17 -18.68
N THR A 297 16.63 -14.29 -18.04
CA THR A 297 17.83 -14.66 -17.29
C THR A 297 17.48 -15.60 -16.12
N ALA A 298 16.40 -15.32 -15.39
CA ALA A 298 15.92 -16.15 -14.28
C ALA A 298 15.42 -17.54 -14.71
N GLU A 299 14.66 -17.62 -15.81
CA GLU A 299 14.17 -18.91 -16.32
C GLU A 299 15.31 -19.84 -16.76
N ARG A 300 16.38 -19.26 -17.32
CA ARG A 300 17.51 -20.00 -17.87
C ARG A 300 18.52 -20.41 -16.80
N SER A 301 18.72 -19.61 -15.77
CA SER A 301 19.58 -19.99 -14.63
C SER A 301 19.03 -21.20 -13.88
N ILE A 302 17.71 -21.37 -13.83
CA ILE A 302 17.05 -22.56 -13.23
C ILE A 302 17.28 -23.84 -14.05
N GLN A 303 17.52 -23.73 -15.36
CA GLN A 303 17.47 -24.88 -16.28
C GLN A 303 18.83 -25.48 -16.68
N GLY A 304 19.99 -24.90 -16.30
CA GLY A 304 21.25 -25.45 -16.83
C GLY A 304 22.57 -24.77 -16.46
N ILE A 305 22.78 -24.39 -15.19
CA ILE A 305 24.11 -23.94 -14.73
C ILE A 305 24.68 -24.95 -13.72
N ASP A 306 25.74 -25.66 -14.13
CA ASP A 306 26.52 -26.54 -13.24
C ASP A 306 27.70 -25.78 -12.58
N ASP A 307 28.12 -24.64 -13.15
CA ASP A 307 29.26 -23.84 -12.68
C ASP A 307 28.84 -22.70 -11.73
N HIS A 308 29.22 -22.81 -10.45
CA HIS A 308 28.90 -21.82 -9.41
C HIS A 308 29.42 -20.39 -9.71
N GLN A 309 30.52 -20.26 -10.45
CA GLN A 309 31.10 -18.96 -10.79
C GLN A 309 30.23 -18.21 -11.81
N ASP A 310 29.72 -18.91 -12.82
CA ASP A 310 28.84 -18.33 -13.84
C ASP A 310 27.48 -17.95 -13.22
N LEU A 311 26.97 -18.77 -12.28
CA LEU A 311 25.75 -18.45 -11.54
C LEU A 311 25.91 -17.18 -10.69
N SER A 312 27.01 -17.05 -9.95
CA SER A 312 27.29 -15.85 -9.15
C SER A 312 27.42 -14.59 -10.02
N MET A 313 28.10 -14.67 -11.17
CA MET A 313 28.20 -13.55 -12.11
C MET A 313 26.84 -13.16 -12.68
N LEU A 314 26.01 -14.15 -13.05
CA LEU A 314 24.68 -13.94 -13.59
C LEU A 314 23.73 -13.31 -12.55
N VAL A 315 23.77 -13.79 -11.30
CA VAL A 315 22.99 -13.22 -10.19
C VAL A 315 23.40 -11.78 -9.93
N GLN A 316 24.71 -11.48 -9.89
CA GLN A 316 25.18 -10.10 -9.73
C GLN A 316 24.67 -9.20 -10.85
N GLN A 317 24.77 -9.64 -12.12
CA GLN A 317 24.25 -8.89 -13.25
C GLN A 317 22.73 -8.69 -13.18
N MET A 318 21.97 -9.70 -12.72
CA MET A 318 20.53 -9.55 -12.49
C MET A 318 20.23 -8.49 -11.44
N VAL A 319 20.96 -8.48 -10.32
CA VAL A 319 20.81 -7.46 -9.28
C VAL A 319 21.13 -6.07 -9.82
N ASP A 320 22.22 -5.92 -10.58
CA ASP A 320 22.62 -4.64 -11.17
C ASP A 320 21.55 -4.11 -12.14
N LEU A 321 20.99 -4.98 -13.00
CA LEU A 321 19.93 -4.60 -13.95
C LEU A 321 18.59 -4.31 -13.25
N ALA A 322 18.26 -5.08 -12.20
CA ALA A 322 17.10 -4.83 -11.36
C ALA A 322 17.19 -3.46 -10.68
N ASP A 323 18.37 -3.10 -10.20
CA ASP A 323 18.65 -1.83 -9.56
C ASP A 323 18.34 -0.65 -10.50
N VAL A 324 18.84 -0.71 -11.74
CA VAL A 324 18.55 0.30 -12.75
C VAL A 324 17.05 0.41 -13.05
N ALA A 325 16.36 -0.72 -13.20
CA ALA A 325 14.93 -0.74 -13.51
C ALA A 325 14.08 -0.15 -12.38
N LEU A 326 14.35 -0.52 -11.13
CA LEU A 326 13.63 -0.07 -9.95
C LEU A 326 13.97 1.38 -9.58
N ASP A 327 15.23 1.80 -9.72
CA ASP A 327 15.61 3.21 -9.55
C ASP A 327 14.90 4.11 -10.56
N GLY A 328 14.73 3.63 -11.79
CA GLY A 328 13.93 4.30 -12.82
C GLY A 328 12.46 4.53 -12.41
N TYR A 329 11.85 3.60 -11.68
CA TYR A 329 10.52 3.78 -11.09
C TYR A 329 10.53 4.79 -9.95
N VAL A 330 11.51 4.71 -9.04
CA VAL A 330 11.65 5.65 -7.91
C VAL A 330 11.79 7.08 -8.42
N TYR A 331 12.61 7.30 -9.45
CA TYR A 331 12.80 8.61 -10.05
C TYR A 331 11.51 9.17 -10.67
N GLN A 332 10.78 8.34 -11.42
CA GLN A 332 9.47 8.70 -11.99
C GLN A 332 8.45 9.05 -10.90
N LEU A 333 8.37 8.25 -9.83
CA LEU A 333 7.46 8.49 -8.70
C LEU A 333 7.83 9.76 -7.93
N GLN A 334 9.12 10.07 -7.76
CA GLN A 334 9.57 11.30 -7.13
C GLN A 334 9.20 12.54 -7.95
N SER A 335 9.28 12.45 -9.28
CA SER A 335 8.83 13.51 -10.18
C SER A 335 7.31 13.70 -10.12
N LEU A 336 6.53 12.62 -10.23
CA LEU A 336 5.08 12.68 -10.16
C LEU A 336 4.56 13.26 -8.84
N ARG A 337 5.23 12.99 -7.70
CA ARG A 337 4.89 13.62 -6.41
C ARG A 337 4.97 15.15 -6.42
N ARG A 338 5.78 15.74 -7.29
CA ARG A 338 5.93 17.20 -7.43
C ARG A 338 4.90 17.80 -8.39
N CYS A 339 4.18 16.97 -9.15
CA CYS A 339 3.22 17.38 -10.17
C CYS A 339 1.80 17.44 -9.57
N PRO A 340 1.18 18.61 -9.45
CA PRO A 340 -0.19 18.71 -8.95
C PRO A 340 -1.20 18.20 -9.98
N GLY A 341 -2.18 17.38 -9.54
CA GLY A 341 -3.30 16.91 -10.38
C GLY A 341 -3.10 15.55 -11.06
N GLU A 342 -1.93 14.92 -10.90
CA GLU A 342 -1.58 13.61 -11.51
C GLU A 342 -1.62 12.45 -10.50
N GLU A 343 -2.55 12.48 -9.52
CA GLU A 343 -2.65 11.45 -8.47
C GLU A 343 -3.00 10.07 -9.05
N ASN A 344 -3.93 10.00 -10.01
CA ASN A 344 -4.28 8.75 -10.69
C ASN A 344 -3.07 8.14 -11.40
N ARG A 345 -2.27 8.97 -12.07
CA ARG A 345 -1.05 8.54 -12.77
C ARG A 345 0.01 8.06 -11.78
N TYR A 346 0.14 8.73 -10.64
CA TYR A 346 1.01 8.31 -9.55
C TYR A 346 0.62 6.93 -9.02
N ASP A 347 -0.67 6.69 -8.77
CA ASP A 347 -1.17 5.41 -8.27
C ASP A 347 -0.99 4.27 -9.28
N ASP A 348 -1.25 4.52 -10.58
CA ASP A 348 -1.00 3.54 -11.65
C ASP A 348 0.47 3.10 -11.72
N VAL A 349 1.40 4.07 -11.67
CA VAL A 349 2.83 3.79 -11.71
C VAL A 349 3.29 3.11 -10.43
N ARG A 350 2.75 3.51 -9.28
CA ARG A 350 3.04 2.90 -7.99
C ARG A 350 2.61 1.44 -7.95
N GLN A 351 1.39 1.13 -8.43
CA GLN A 351 0.90 -0.24 -8.46
C GLN A 351 1.77 -1.13 -9.36
N LYS A 352 2.17 -0.64 -10.53
CA LYS A 352 3.10 -1.36 -11.43
C LYS A 352 4.47 -1.54 -10.79
N TYR A 353 5.01 -0.50 -10.15
CA TYR A 353 6.26 -0.59 -9.41
C TYR A 353 6.20 -1.66 -8.32
N GLU A 354 5.14 -1.71 -7.52
CA GLU A 354 4.97 -2.71 -6.47
C GLU A 354 4.87 -4.14 -7.04
N GLN A 355 4.20 -4.33 -8.17
CA GLN A 355 4.11 -5.61 -8.88
C GLN A 355 5.45 -6.06 -9.45
N ASP A 356 6.12 -5.20 -10.22
CA ASP A 356 7.39 -5.51 -10.88
C ASP A 356 8.52 -5.70 -9.84
N ARG A 357 8.55 -4.86 -8.79
CA ARG A 357 9.48 -5.01 -7.67
C ARG A 357 9.34 -6.37 -7.03
N ARG A 358 8.12 -6.77 -6.69
CA ARG A 358 7.88 -8.09 -6.08
C ARG A 358 8.27 -9.22 -7.01
N ALA A 359 7.97 -9.11 -8.31
CA ALA A 359 8.32 -10.14 -9.29
C ALA A 359 9.83 -10.33 -9.42
N VAL A 360 10.60 -9.24 -9.54
CA VAL A 360 12.06 -9.29 -9.68
C VAL A 360 12.74 -9.80 -8.40
N VAL A 361 12.28 -9.37 -7.22
CA VAL A 361 12.83 -9.86 -5.96
C VAL A 361 12.51 -11.36 -5.78
N LEU A 362 11.29 -11.81 -6.08
CA LEU A 362 10.91 -13.22 -5.96
C LEU A 362 11.71 -14.14 -6.90
N GLN A 363 12.12 -13.66 -8.07
CA GLN A 363 13.03 -14.41 -8.95
C GLN A 363 14.34 -14.74 -8.24
N LEU A 364 14.95 -13.78 -7.53
CA LEU A 364 16.17 -14.01 -6.75
C LEU A 364 15.94 -14.99 -5.58
N VAL A 365 14.77 -14.94 -4.93
CA VAL A 365 14.41 -15.89 -3.88
C VAL A 365 14.29 -17.32 -4.42
N HIS A 366 13.67 -17.50 -5.60
CA HIS A 366 13.54 -18.81 -6.24
C HIS A 366 14.89 -19.39 -6.67
N LEU A 367 15.89 -18.54 -6.98
CA LEU A 367 17.26 -18.97 -7.27
C LEU A 367 18.05 -19.38 -6.01
N GLY A 368 17.50 -19.17 -4.81
CA GLY A 368 18.14 -19.51 -3.54
C GLY A 368 19.09 -18.43 -3.01
N GLU A 369 19.26 -17.32 -3.72
CA GLU A 369 20.20 -16.23 -3.39
C GLU A 369 19.56 -15.20 -2.45
N ARG A 370 19.39 -15.61 -1.19
CA ARG A 370 18.65 -14.84 -0.16
C ARG A 370 19.32 -13.52 0.21
N THR A 371 20.65 -13.45 0.23
CA THR A 371 21.40 -12.24 0.61
C THR A 371 21.17 -11.11 -0.39
N TYR A 372 21.26 -11.42 -1.68
CA TYR A 372 20.98 -10.50 -2.76
C TYR A 372 19.51 -10.07 -2.75
N ALA A 373 18.58 -11.02 -2.61
CA ALA A 373 17.15 -10.70 -2.49
C ALA A 373 16.85 -9.76 -1.30
N ALA A 374 17.45 -10.01 -0.13
CA ALA A 374 17.31 -9.14 1.04
C ALA A 374 17.86 -7.73 0.80
N SER A 375 19.06 -7.60 0.22
CA SER A 375 19.65 -6.28 -0.09
C SER A 375 18.79 -5.45 -1.06
N LEU A 376 18.22 -6.07 -2.09
CA LEU A 376 17.34 -5.41 -3.04
C LEU A 376 16.01 -5.02 -2.40
N ALA A 377 15.43 -5.92 -1.61
CA ALA A 377 14.18 -5.67 -0.89
C ALA A 377 14.34 -4.59 0.21
N GLU A 378 15.49 -4.52 0.88
CA GLU A 378 15.85 -3.44 1.81
C GLU A 378 15.93 -2.09 1.07
N LYS A 379 16.66 -2.03 -0.05
CA LYS A 379 16.85 -0.80 -0.83
C LYS A 379 15.54 -0.23 -1.35
N TYR A 380 14.67 -1.09 -1.87
CA TYR A 380 13.40 -0.71 -2.51
C TYR A 380 12.16 -0.87 -1.61
N HIS A 381 12.37 -1.18 -0.33
CA HIS A 381 11.35 -1.30 0.70
C HIS A 381 10.24 -2.31 0.33
N ASP A 382 10.63 -3.50 -0.15
CA ASP A 382 9.70 -4.62 -0.34
C ASP A 382 9.53 -5.41 0.96
N PHE A 383 8.70 -4.87 1.86
CA PHE A 383 8.51 -5.43 3.19
C PHE A 383 7.91 -6.85 3.17
N GLY A 384 7.08 -7.17 2.18
CA GLY A 384 6.46 -8.49 2.09
C GLY A 384 7.47 -9.61 1.86
N VAL A 385 8.43 -9.39 0.95
CA VAL A 385 9.48 -10.38 0.70
C VAL A 385 10.50 -10.44 1.85
N LEU A 386 10.83 -9.30 2.47
CA LEU A 386 11.71 -9.29 3.66
C LEU A 386 11.12 -10.13 4.80
N ILE A 387 9.82 -9.97 5.08
CA ILE A 387 9.13 -10.76 6.11
C ILE A 387 9.13 -12.24 5.76
N GLU A 388 8.84 -12.59 4.50
CA GLU A 388 8.86 -13.98 4.04
C GLU A 388 10.26 -14.62 4.15
N LEU A 389 11.32 -13.85 3.87
CA LEU A 389 12.71 -14.29 4.02
C LEU A 389 13.12 -14.48 5.48
N CYS A 390 12.75 -13.55 6.37
CA CYS A 390 13.02 -13.66 7.81
C CYS A 390 12.27 -14.85 8.41
N GLU A 391 10.97 -15.00 8.10
CA GLU A 391 10.14 -16.08 8.65
C GLU A 391 10.55 -17.47 8.12
N SER A 392 10.93 -17.58 6.84
CA SER A 392 11.44 -18.84 6.28
C SER A 392 12.81 -19.25 6.83
N SER A 393 13.56 -18.29 7.37
CA SER A 393 14.88 -18.52 8.00
C SER A 393 14.78 -18.64 9.53
N GLY A 394 13.64 -18.28 10.12
CA GLY A 394 13.45 -18.23 11.58
C GLY A 394 14.27 -17.12 12.26
N ASP A 395 14.71 -16.10 11.52
CA ASP A 395 15.61 -15.05 12.01
C ASP A 395 14.79 -13.88 12.59
N GLN A 396 14.48 -13.98 13.89
CA GLN A 396 13.71 -12.96 14.61
C GLN A 396 14.54 -11.71 14.93
N ASP A 397 15.87 -11.80 14.99
CA ASP A 397 16.75 -10.67 15.30
C ASP A 397 16.81 -9.69 14.12
N THR A 398 16.90 -10.21 12.89
CA THR A 398 16.82 -9.37 11.68
C THR A 398 15.46 -8.72 11.51
N LEU A 399 14.37 -9.44 11.82
CA LEU A 399 13.02 -8.89 11.79
C LEU A 399 12.89 -7.71 12.77
N GLN A 400 13.38 -7.85 14.00
CA GLN A 400 13.40 -6.76 14.98
C GLN A 400 14.23 -5.57 14.50
N ARG A 401 15.39 -5.83 13.87
CA ARG A 401 16.22 -4.77 13.28
C ARG A 401 15.45 -3.99 12.21
N TYR A 402 14.73 -4.66 11.32
CA TYR A 402 13.91 -4.00 10.30
C TYR A 402 12.75 -3.21 10.89
N MET A 403 12.10 -3.74 11.93
CA MET A 403 11.03 -3.01 12.63
C MET A 403 11.54 -1.70 13.24
N ASN A 404 12.76 -1.69 13.78
CA ASN A 404 13.39 -0.48 14.32
C ASN A 404 13.90 0.48 13.23
N GLN A 405 14.41 -0.06 12.13
CA GLN A 405 14.97 0.75 11.03
C GLN A 405 13.89 1.42 10.18
N PHE A 406 12.76 0.74 9.96
CA PHE A 406 11.70 1.17 9.03
C PHE A 406 10.40 1.59 9.75
N THR A 407 10.47 1.98 11.02
CA THR A 407 9.30 2.38 11.82
C THR A 407 8.51 3.53 11.17
N GLN A 408 9.20 4.54 10.64
CA GLN A 408 8.55 5.70 9.99
C GLN A 408 7.87 5.36 8.65
N GLN A 409 8.17 4.19 8.09
CA GLN A 409 7.68 3.74 6.78
C GLN A 409 6.55 2.70 6.91
N GLY A 410 6.14 2.38 8.14
CA GLY A 410 5.02 1.47 8.41
C GLY A 410 5.34 -0.02 8.25
N PHE A 411 6.60 -0.43 8.49
CA PHE A 411 6.98 -1.85 8.44
C PHE A 411 6.18 -2.69 9.44
N SER A 412 5.97 -2.19 10.67
CA SER A 412 5.18 -2.86 11.71
C SER A 412 3.73 -3.10 11.26
N ASP A 413 3.07 -2.10 10.67
CA ASP A 413 1.72 -2.25 10.12
C ASP A 413 1.66 -3.32 9.02
N TYR A 414 2.67 -3.40 8.16
CA TYR A 414 2.74 -4.41 7.10
C TYR A 414 2.95 -5.82 7.67
N LEU A 415 3.82 -5.96 8.67
CA LEU A 415 4.04 -7.21 9.39
C LEU A 415 2.76 -7.71 10.08
N PHE A 416 2.01 -6.81 10.73
CA PHE A 416 0.78 -7.20 11.40
C PHE A 416 -0.30 -7.65 10.42
N LYS A 417 -0.44 -6.97 9.27
CA LYS A 417 -1.32 -7.43 8.18
C LYS A 417 -0.90 -8.80 7.67
N TRP A 418 0.39 -9.02 7.47
CA TRP A 418 0.90 -10.31 6.99
C TRP A 418 0.59 -11.46 7.97
N TYR A 419 0.81 -11.25 9.28
CA TYR A 419 0.45 -12.25 10.29
C TYR A 419 -1.06 -12.52 10.36
N MET A 420 -1.88 -11.48 10.18
CA MET A 420 -3.34 -11.60 10.12
C MET A 420 -3.78 -12.42 8.91
N ASP A 421 -3.23 -12.15 7.72
CA ASP A 421 -3.57 -12.82 6.47
C ASP A 421 -3.13 -14.29 6.46
N LYS A 422 -1.99 -14.61 7.10
CA LYS A 422 -1.49 -15.98 7.25
C LYS A 422 -2.16 -16.77 8.39
N GLY A 423 -2.95 -16.10 9.23
CA GLY A 423 -3.61 -16.73 10.38
C GLY A 423 -2.69 -17.00 11.58
N GLU A 424 -1.45 -16.50 11.56
CA GLU A 424 -0.42 -16.69 12.58
C GLU A 424 -0.60 -15.72 13.77
N ARG A 425 -1.81 -15.68 14.34
CA ARG A 425 -2.20 -14.74 15.40
C ARG A 425 -1.39 -14.91 16.68
N GLN A 426 -0.86 -16.12 16.93
CA GLN A 426 0.01 -16.39 18.07
C GLN A 426 1.30 -15.56 18.02
N LYS A 427 1.84 -15.31 16.81
CA LYS A 427 3.08 -14.55 16.64
C LYS A 427 2.88 -13.05 16.86
N LEU A 428 1.67 -12.53 16.67
CA LEU A 428 1.31 -11.16 17.10
C LEU A 428 1.45 -10.99 18.62
N MET A 429 1.26 -12.07 19.39
CA MET A 429 1.36 -12.05 20.85
C MET A 429 2.80 -12.13 21.36
N SER A 430 3.73 -12.64 20.55
CA SER A 430 5.15 -12.73 20.90
C SER A 430 5.97 -11.51 20.47
N ILE A 431 5.33 -10.43 20.04
CA ILE A 431 6.02 -9.21 19.62
C ILE A 431 6.72 -8.55 20.83
N PRO A 432 7.98 -8.10 20.71
CA PRO A 432 8.71 -7.41 21.77
C PRO A 432 8.05 -6.10 22.24
N GLU A 433 8.29 -5.75 23.51
CA GLU A 433 7.80 -4.53 24.19
C GLU A 433 7.92 -3.20 23.41
N PRO A 434 9.01 -2.87 22.70
CA PRO A 434 9.13 -1.57 22.01
C PRO A 434 8.11 -1.35 20.88
N GLN A 435 7.42 -2.41 20.43
CA GLN A 435 6.50 -2.36 19.30
C GLN A 435 5.04 -2.55 19.74
N HIS A 436 4.78 -2.65 21.05
CA HIS A 436 3.42 -2.76 21.60
C HIS A 436 2.56 -1.53 21.33
N GLU A 437 3.15 -0.34 21.21
CA GLU A 437 2.40 0.88 20.84
C GLU A 437 1.95 0.88 19.37
N ASP A 438 2.80 0.42 18.46
CA ASP A 438 2.45 0.24 17.04
C ASP A 438 1.34 -0.82 16.90
N LEU A 439 1.49 -1.93 17.65
CA LEU A 439 0.51 -3.01 17.66
C LEU A 439 -0.82 -2.57 18.25
N ALA A 440 -0.83 -1.76 19.32
CA ALA A 440 -2.03 -1.16 19.88
C ALA A 440 -2.75 -0.25 18.87
N ARG A 441 -1.99 0.59 18.14
CA ARG A 441 -2.54 1.44 17.07
C ARG A 441 -3.17 0.60 15.96
N PHE A 442 -2.50 -0.46 15.52
CA PHE A 442 -3.03 -1.36 14.50
C PHE A 442 -4.28 -2.12 14.98
N LEU A 443 -4.23 -2.67 16.20
CA LEU A 443 -5.32 -3.45 16.79
C LEU A 443 -6.52 -2.60 17.19
N SER A 444 -6.40 -1.27 17.28
CA SER A 444 -7.57 -0.38 17.48
C SER A 444 -8.64 -0.56 16.39
N SER A 445 -8.24 -0.90 15.16
CA SER A 445 -9.16 -1.22 14.06
C SER A 445 -9.78 -2.63 14.18
N HIS A 446 -9.18 -3.49 14.99
CA HIS A 446 -9.55 -4.89 15.19
C HIS A 446 -9.94 -5.17 16.65
N HIS A 447 -11.04 -4.56 17.09
CA HIS A 447 -11.57 -4.67 18.47
C HIS A 447 -11.67 -6.11 19.03
N HIS A 448 -11.84 -7.13 18.18
CA HIS A 448 -11.97 -8.52 18.59
C HIS A 448 -10.65 -9.15 19.08
N LEU A 449 -9.51 -8.53 18.79
CA LEU A 449 -8.16 -8.98 19.17
C LEU A 449 -7.46 -8.04 20.14
N SER A 450 -7.93 -6.79 20.29
CA SER A 450 -7.30 -5.78 21.15
C SER A 450 -7.15 -6.26 22.59
N TRP A 451 -8.17 -6.93 23.14
CA TRP A 451 -8.15 -7.42 24.52
C TRP A 451 -7.02 -8.42 24.81
N LEU A 452 -6.57 -9.19 23.81
CA LEU A 452 -5.45 -10.12 23.99
C LEU A 452 -4.16 -9.33 24.22
N HIS A 453 -3.92 -8.32 23.40
CA HIS A 453 -2.78 -7.43 23.54
C HIS A 453 -2.81 -6.65 24.87
N ASP A 454 -3.99 -6.19 25.28
CA ASP A 454 -4.17 -5.47 26.55
C ASP A 454 -3.85 -6.36 27.77
N VAL A 455 -4.14 -7.66 27.69
CA VAL A 455 -3.75 -8.64 28.73
C VAL A 455 -2.22 -8.84 28.75
N GLN A 456 -1.59 -8.92 27.58
CA GLN A 456 -0.12 -9.09 27.46
C GLN A 456 0.63 -7.87 28.04
N THR A 457 0.11 -6.66 27.80
CA THR A 457 0.68 -5.40 28.29
C THR A 457 0.30 -5.06 29.74
N LYS A 458 -0.42 -5.96 30.43
CA LYS A 458 -0.96 -5.77 31.79
C LYS A 458 -1.94 -4.60 31.90
N ALA A 459 -2.48 -4.10 30.79
CA ALA A 459 -3.51 -3.10 30.74
C ALA A 459 -4.91 -3.72 30.99
N TYR A 460 -5.08 -4.37 32.15
CA TYR A 460 -6.28 -5.16 32.44
C TYR A 460 -7.59 -4.36 32.44
N ASN A 461 -7.53 -3.07 32.78
CA ASN A 461 -8.67 -2.16 32.69
C ASN A 461 -9.13 -1.94 31.24
N GLN A 462 -8.20 -1.80 30.30
CA GLN A 462 -8.54 -1.65 28.88
C GLN A 462 -9.06 -2.96 28.30
N ALA A 463 -8.45 -4.09 28.71
CA ALA A 463 -8.94 -5.42 28.36
C ALA A 463 -10.40 -5.62 28.85
N HIS A 464 -10.70 -5.20 30.08
CA HIS A 464 -12.05 -5.25 30.65
C HIS A 464 -13.07 -4.50 29.78
N GLU A 465 -12.81 -3.23 29.43
CA GLU A 465 -13.72 -2.39 28.63
C GLU A 465 -13.94 -2.98 27.23
N THR A 466 -12.86 -3.45 26.58
CA THR A 466 -12.95 -4.10 25.26
C THR A 466 -13.77 -5.40 25.34
N LEU A 467 -13.51 -6.26 26.33
CA LEU A 467 -14.25 -7.52 26.54
C LEU A 467 -15.72 -7.26 26.88
N LYS A 468 -16.02 -6.26 27.71
CA LYS A 468 -17.39 -5.83 28.03
C LYS A 468 -18.10 -5.35 26.77
N GLY A 469 -17.44 -4.52 25.96
CA GLY A 469 -17.97 -4.05 24.68
C GLY A 469 -18.23 -5.17 23.66
N LEU A 470 -17.34 -6.17 23.59
CA LEU A 470 -17.53 -7.37 22.75
C LEU A 470 -18.70 -8.23 23.25
N ALA A 471 -18.82 -8.41 24.57
CA ALA A 471 -19.95 -9.13 25.16
C ALA A 471 -21.30 -8.46 24.88
N CYS A 472 -21.36 -7.12 24.92
CA CYS A 472 -22.58 -6.37 24.59
C CYS A 472 -22.99 -6.50 23.12
N LYS A 473 -22.03 -6.68 22.21
CA LYS A 473 -22.28 -6.85 20.76
C LYS A 473 -22.59 -8.30 20.37
N GLU A 474 -22.33 -9.26 21.27
CA GLU A 474 -22.55 -10.68 21.00
C GLU A 474 -24.04 -11.01 21.05
N THR A 475 -24.60 -11.36 19.89
CA THR A 475 -26.01 -11.72 19.70
C THR A 475 -26.19 -13.13 19.13
N GLY A 476 -25.10 -13.83 18.82
CA GLY A 476 -25.14 -15.14 18.17
C GLY A 476 -25.14 -16.30 19.17
N PHE A 477 -24.25 -16.27 20.17
CA PHE A 477 -24.07 -17.42 21.07
C PHE A 477 -24.03 -17.01 22.55
N LEU A 478 -24.93 -17.59 23.36
CA LEU A 478 -24.98 -17.37 24.81
C LEU A 478 -23.66 -17.78 25.50
N ALA A 479 -23.13 -18.96 25.16
CA ALA A 479 -21.88 -19.47 25.73
C ALA A 479 -20.68 -18.53 25.47
N LYS A 480 -20.67 -17.89 24.30
CA LYS A 480 -19.64 -16.91 23.94
C LYS A 480 -19.81 -15.61 24.72
N LYS A 481 -21.04 -15.08 24.84
CA LYS A 481 -21.34 -13.89 25.66
C LYS A 481 -20.93 -14.12 27.11
N LYS A 482 -21.26 -15.27 27.69
CA LYS A 482 -20.85 -15.69 29.04
C LYS A 482 -19.32 -15.75 29.19
N SER A 483 -18.63 -16.38 28.25
CA SER A 483 -17.17 -16.46 28.28
C SER A 483 -16.52 -15.08 28.25
N LEU A 484 -17.01 -14.17 27.40
CA LEU A 484 -16.52 -12.80 27.30
C LEU A 484 -16.75 -12.00 28.60
N LEU A 485 -17.93 -12.12 29.22
CA LEU A 485 -18.21 -11.47 30.51
C LEU A 485 -17.36 -12.05 31.65
N ASN A 486 -17.15 -13.36 31.68
CA ASN A 486 -16.28 -14.00 32.65
C ASN A 486 -14.82 -13.52 32.50
N LEU A 487 -14.31 -13.44 31.28
CA LEU A 487 -12.99 -12.89 31.00
C LEU A 487 -12.92 -11.41 31.37
N SER A 488 -13.96 -10.63 31.08
CA SER A 488 -14.07 -9.21 31.46
C SER A 488 -14.06 -9.02 32.99
N LYS A 489 -14.74 -9.89 33.73
CA LYS A 489 -14.72 -9.93 35.20
C LYS A 489 -13.34 -10.28 35.75
N LEU A 490 -12.69 -11.31 35.20
CA LEU A 490 -11.34 -11.69 35.60
C LEU A 490 -10.32 -10.60 35.30
N ALA A 491 -10.43 -9.92 34.16
CA ALA A 491 -9.58 -8.78 33.82
C ALA A 491 -9.79 -7.62 34.82
N LEU A 492 -11.03 -7.28 35.16
CA LEU A 492 -11.31 -6.24 36.16
C LEU A 492 -10.77 -6.63 37.55
N LEU A 493 -10.95 -7.88 37.99
CA LEU A 493 -10.42 -8.37 39.27
C LEU A 493 -8.89 -8.44 39.32
N ALA A 494 -8.25 -8.65 38.17
CA ALA A 494 -6.80 -8.63 38.04
C ALA A 494 -6.23 -7.20 37.92
N SER A 495 -7.10 -6.21 37.71
CA SER A 495 -6.72 -4.81 37.69
C SER A 495 -6.67 -4.25 39.12
N ASP A 496 -5.78 -3.30 39.38
CA ASP A 496 -5.69 -2.61 40.69
C ASP A 496 -6.82 -1.59 40.92
N ALA A 497 -7.87 -1.58 40.09
CA ALA A 497 -9.00 -0.66 40.20
C ALA A 497 -10.13 -1.28 41.05
N ASP A 498 -10.34 -0.74 42.25
CA ASP A 498 -11.49 -1.05 43.12
C ASP A 498 -12.78 -0.38 42.62
N ASP A 499 -13.16 -0.62 41.35
CA ASP A 499 -14.40 -0.11 40.76
C ASP A 499 -15.56 -1.07 41.03
N VAL A 500 -16.08 -1.06 42.26
CA VAL A 500 -17.21 -1.92 42.71
C VAL A 500 -18.43 -1.80 41.79
N ALA A 501 -18.76 -0.60 41.33
CA ALA A 501 -19.89 -0.36 40.43
C ALA A 501 -19.75 -1.09 39.08
N LYS A 502 -18.53 -1.15 38.52
CA LYS A 502 -18.28 -1.87 37.25
C LYS A 502 -18.38 -3.38 37.44
N LEU A 503 -18.04 -3.87 38.62
CA LEU A 503 -18.17 -5.28 38.97
C LEU A 503 -19.65 -5.67 39.11
N ASP A 504 -20.44 -4.84 39.79
CA ASP A 504 -21.88 -5.04 39.96
C ASP A 504 -22.62 -5.04 38.62
N ASP A 505 -22.24 -4.16 37.70
CA ASP A 505 -22.71 -4.15 36.30
C ASP A 505 -22.47 -5.49 35.56
N ILE A 506 -21.33 -6.15 35.81
CA ILE A 506 -21.02 -7.43 35.16
C ILE A 506 -21.81 -8.55 35.84
N ILE A 507 -21.91 -8.51 37.17
CA ILE A 507 -22.64 -9.51 37.96
C ILE A 507 -24.12 -9.51 37.55
N THR A 508 -24.75 -8.34 37.46
CA THR A 508 -26.16 -8.22 37.03
C THR A 508 -26.40 -8.81 35.63
N GLU A 509 -25.50 -8.60 34.67
CA GLU A 509 -25.58 -9.23 33.34
C GLU A 509 -25.32 -10.75 33.38
N GLN A 510 -24.43 -11.22 34.25
CA GLN A 510 -24.21 -12.65 34.49
C GLN A 510 -25.44 -13.32 35.11
N ASP A 511 -26.16 -12.62 36.00
CA ASP A 511 -27.39 -13.12 36.62
C ASP A 511 -28.52 -13.24 35.59
N ILE A 512 -28.65 -12.29 34.65
CA ILE A 512 -29.59 -12.41 33.51
C ILE A 512 -29.25 -13.65 32.65
N ILE A 513 -27.97 -13.89 32.38
CA ILE A 513 -27.53 -15.10 31.66
C ILE A 513 -27.86 -16.37 32.45
N LEU A 514 -27.68 -16.36 33.78
CA LEU A 514 -28.03 -17.48 34.65
C LEU A 514 -29.53 -17.79 34.59
N HIS A 515 -30.39 -16.77 34.52
CA HIS A 515 -31.82 -16.97 34.33
C HIS A 515 -32.13 -17.66 32.99
N GLN A 516 -31.42 -17.32 31.91
CA GLN A 516 -31.55 -17.99 30.62
C GLN A 516 -31.04 -19.45 30.66
N GLU A 517 -29.94 -19.74 31.37
CA GLU A 517 -29.40 -21.09 31.52
C GLU A 517 -30.29 -22.01 32.38
N THR A 518 -31.04 -21.42 33.32
CA THR A 518 -31.91 -22.16 34.24
C THR A 518 -33.35 -22.34 33.73
N LEU A 519 -33.59 -22.03 32.45
CA LEU A 519 -34.88 -22.26 31.80
C LEU A 519 -35.22 -23.76 31.75
N PRO A 520 -36.45 -24.16 32.09
CA PRO A 520 -36.87 -25.55 32.01
C PRO A 520 -36.81 -26.10 30.59
N ILE A 521 -36.31 -27.33 30.41
CA ILE A 521 -36.17 -28.01 29.10
C ILE A 521 -37.53 -28.07 28.36
N ALA A 522 -38.63 -28.27 29.09
CA ALA A 522 -39.98 -28.29 28.51
C ALA A 522 -40.39 -26.97 27.84
N VAL A 523 -39.89 -25.83 28.33
CA VAL A 523 -40.13 -24.50 27.72
C VAL A 523 -39.24 -24.32 26.50
N LEU A 524 -38.00 -24.82 26.56
CA LEU A 524 -37.05 -24.77 25.45
C LEU A 524 -37.52 -25.60 24.24
N GLU A 525 -38.04 -26.81 24.48
CA GLU A 525 -38.61 -27.67 23.45
C GLU A 525 -39.84 -27.04 22.78
N GLN A 526 -40.72 -26.40 23.57
CA GLN A 526 -41.91 -25.72 23.06
C GLN A 526 -41.57 -24.44 22.28
N ALA A 527 -40.49 -23.75 22.66
CA ALA A 527 -39.97 -22.59 21.96
C ALA A 527 -39.08 -22.95 20.74
N ALA A 528 -38.86 -24.24 20.48
CA ALA A 528 -37.96 -24.75 19.44
C ALA A 528 -36.53 -24.19 19.53
N LEU A 529 -36.02 -24.01 20.75
CA LEU A 529 -34.67 -23.53 21.01
C LEU A 529 -33.72 -24.68 21.35
N ASP A 530 -32.54 -24.67 20.73
CA ASP A 530 -31.47 -25.63 21.01
C ASP A 530 -30.62 -25.14 22.21
N VAL A 531 -30.28 -26.04 23.13
CA VAL A 531 -29.48 -25.76 24.33
C VAL A 531 -28.05 -25.36 23.99
N ASP A 532 -27.47 -25.95 22.93
CA ASP A 532 -26.04 -25.74 22.59
C ASP A 532 -25.82 -24.51 21.71
N TYR A 533 -26.83 -24.10 20.94
CA TYR A 533 -26.73 -23.01 19.96
C TYR A 533 -27.69 -21.84 20.23
N MET A 534 -28.13 -21.69 21.49
CA MET A 534 -29.06 -20.64 21.88
C MET A 534 -28.44 -19.23 21.75
N PRO A 535 -29.13 -18.29 21.07
CA PRO A 535 -28.75 -16.88 21.09
C PRO A 535 -29.04 -16.24 22.46
N PRO A 536 -28.27 -15.24 22.90
CA PRO A 536 -28.60 -14.50 24.11
C PRO A 536 -29.94 -13.78 23.94
N LEU A 537 -30.90 -14.11 24.80
CA LEU A 537 -32.26 -13.59 24.76
C LEU A 537 -32.33 -12.27 25.51
N THR A 538 -33.25 -11.39 25.08
CA THR A 538 -33.51 -10.15 25.81
C THR A 538 -34.32 -10.41 27.08
N PRO A 539 -34.21 -9.56 28.11
CA PRO A 539 -35.03 -9.69 29.32
C PRO A 539 -36.54 -9.78 29.05
N ALA A 540 -37.05 -9.05 28.05
CA ALA A 540 -38.46 -9.13 27.64
C ALA A 540 -38.82 -10.52 27.08
N GLN A 541 -37.95 -11.12 26.27
CA GLN A 541 -38.14 -12.48 25.76
C GLN A 541 -38.06 -13.52 26.87
N LEU A 542 -37.13 -13.36 27.82
CA LEU A 542 -37.03 -14.24 28.99
C LEU A 542 -38.28 -14.17 29.87
N ILE A 543 -38.81 -12.97 30.10
CA ILE A 543 -40.08 -12.77 30.80
C ILE A 543 -41.23 -13.49 30.08
N GLU A 544 -41.33 -13.34 28.75
CA GLU A 544 -42.35 -14.04 27.96
C GLU A 544 -42.18 -15.56 27.99
N LEU A 545 -40.95 -16.09 28.04
CA LEU A 545 -40.74 -17.54 28.18
C LEU A 545 -41.17 -18.07 29.55
N HIS A 546 -41.00 -17.28 30.63
CA HIS A 546 -41.46 -17.66 31.95
C HIS A 546 -42.97 -17.56 32.12
N VAL A 547 -43.59 -16.52 31.57
CA VAL A 547 -44.99 -16.12 31.85
C VAL A 547 -45.96 -16.48 30.71
N GLY A 548 -45.45 -16.57 29.50
CA GLY A 548 -46.18 -16.78 28.25
C GLY A 548 -46.82 -18.17 28.13
N ASN A 549 -47.60 -18.36 27.07
CA ASN A 549 -48.36 -19.61 26.85
C ASN A 549 -47.45 -20.84 26.62
N GLN A 550 -46.16 -20.60 26.33
CA GLN A 550 -45.13 -21.61 26.10
C GLN A 550 -44.65 -22.29 27.39
N ASN A 551 -45.04 -21.78 28.57
CA ASN A 551 -44.87 -22.47 29.84
C ASN A 551 -46.24 -22.84 30.41
N PRO A 552 -46.79 -24.03 30.10
CA PRO A 552 -48.10 -24.44 30.61
C PRO A 552 -48.08 -24.76 32.11
N ALA A 553 -46.90 -25.06 32.69
CA ALA A 553 -46.71 -25.43 34.09
C ALA A 553 -46.16 -24.28 34.95
N ALA A 554 -46.27 -23.03 34.48
CA ALA A 554 -45.77 -21.85 35.19
C ALA A 554 -46.33 -21.75 36.61
N ASN A 555 -45.45 -21.68 37.61
CA ASN A 555 -45.80 -21.60 39.03
C ASN A 555 -45.31 -20.29 39.65
N GLU A 556 -45.57 -20.11 40.94
CA GLU A 556 -45.22 -18.90 41.68
C GLU A 556 -43.73 -18.50 41.61
N TYR A 557 -42.82 -19.47 41.40
CA TYR A 557 -41.39 -19.24 41.22
C TYR A 557 -41.03 -18.70 39.83
N ASP A 558 -41.72 -19.12 38.77
CA ASP A 558 -41.50 -18.61 37.41
C ASP A 558 -41.92 -17.13 37.29
N PHE A 559 -43.07 -16.78 37.89
CA PHE A 559 -43.51 -15.38 37.97
C PHE A 559 -42.58 -14.53 38.83
N LYS A 560 -42.04 -15.09 39.93
CA LYS A 560 -41.02 -14.41 40.74
C LYS A 560 -39.73 -14.17 39.94
N ARG A 561 -39.24 -15.17 39.21
CA ARG A 561 -38.07 -15.03 38.32
C ARG A 561 -38.31 -13.96 37.25
N ALA A 562 -39.50 -13.88 36.67
CA ALA A 562 -39.83 -12.84 35.71
C ALA A 562 -39.77 -11.42 36.33
N ILE A 563 -40.20 -11.26 37.59
CA ILE A 563 -40.07 -10.00 38.33
C ILE A 563 -38.60 -9.69 38.63
N ASP A 564 -37.81 -10.70 38.99
CA ASP A 564 -36.37 -10.54 39.26
C ASP A 564 -35.59 -10.14 38.00
N ILE A 565 -35.92 -10.75 36.86
CA ILE A 565 -35.34 -10.38 35.55
C ILE A 565 -35.71 -8.95 35.18
N LEU A 566 -36.95 -8.52 35.45
CA LEU A 566 -37.38 -7.13 35.22
C LEU A 566 -36.57 -6.17 36.09
N TYR A 567 -36.38 -6.48 37.37
CA TYR A 567 -35.57 -5.67 38.29
C TYR A 567 -34.12 -5.56 37.85
N LEU A 568 -33.49 -6.70 37.51
CA LEU A 568 -32.11 -6.74 36.99
C LEU A 568 -31.99 -5.93 35.69
N ALA A 569 -32.97 -6.03 34.80
CA ALA A 569 -32.95 -5.28 33.54
C ALA A 569 -33.09 -3.76 33.75
N VAL A 570 -33.89 -3.32 34.73
CA VAL A 570 -34.01 -1.90 35.11
C VAL A 570 -32.70 -1.39 35.72
N LEU A 571 -32.07 -2.16 36.60
CA LEU A 571 -30.77 -1.81 37.20
C LEU A 571 -29.67 -1.62 36.16
N THR A 572 -29.63 -2.46 35.12
CA THR A 572 -28.63 -2.31 34.05
C THR A 572 -28.88 -1.08 33.16
N GLY A 573 -30.12 -0.57 33.05
CA GLY A 573 -30.48 0.59 32.24
C GLY A 573 -30.23 0.45 30.72
N ARG A 574 -29.88 -0.75 30.24
CA ARG A 574 -29.43 -1.00 28.85
C ARG A 574 -30.52 -1.46 27.91
N TYR A 575 -31.61 -1.99 28.45
CA TYR A 575 -32.68 -2.58 27.66
C TYR A 575 -33.81 -1.55 27.49
N PRO A 576 -34.27 -1.28 26.26
CA PRO A 576 -35.41 -0.41 26.03
C PRO A 576 -36.69 -1.15 26.44
N LEU A 577 -37.05 -1.04 27.73
CA LEU A 577 -38.19 -1.72 28.33
C LEU A 577 -39.22 -0.69 28.79
N ASP A 578 -40.48 -0.96 28.48
CA ASP A 578 -41.58 -0.30 29.18
C ASP A 578 -41.83 -1.08 30.48
N GLU A 579 -41.15 -0.65 31.55
CA GLU A 579 -41.22 -1.28 32.86
C GLU A 579 -42.66 -1.41 33.36
N ALA A 580 -43.47 -0.35 33.20
CA ALA A 580 -44.84 -0.33 33.66
C ALA A 580 -45.72 -1.32 32.88
N ALA A 581 -45.55 -1.39 31.56
CA ALA A 581 -46.30 -2.32 30.72
C ALA A 581 -45.89 -3.79 30.98
N LEU A 582 -44.59 -4.09 31.07
CA LEU A 582 -44.11 -5.45 31.34
C LEU A 582 -44.47 -5.91 32.76
N LYS A 583 -44.37 -5.02 33.75
CA LYS A 583 -44.85 -5.28 35.12
C LYS A 583 -46.34 -5.63 35.10
N LEU A 584 -47.17 -4.82 34.44
CA LEU A 584 -48.61 -5.08 34.33
C LEU A 584 -48.88 -6.40 33.61
N HIS A 585 -48.14 -6.70 32.54
CA HIS A 585 -48.24 -7.94 31.79
C HIS A 585 -47.95 -9.18 32.67
N ILE A 586 -46.82 -9.19 33.41
CA ILE A 586 -46.45 -10.29 34.31
C ILE A 586 -47.57 -10.59 35.30
N TRP A 587 -48.13 -9.56 35.93
CA TRP A 587 -49.18 -9.71 36.93
C TRP A 587 -50.54 -10.08 36.32
N CYS A 588 -50.90 -9.55 35.16
CA CYS A 588 -52.12 -9.95 34.44
C CYS A 588 -52.08 -11.44 34.08
N ARG A 589 -50.93 -11.91 33.61
CA ARG A 589 -50.74 -13.31 33.25
C ARG A 589 -50.73 -14.23 34.47
N ALA A 590 -50.21 -13.78 35.63
CA ALA A 590 -50.31 -14.52 36.88
C ALA A 590 -51.77 -14.72 37.30
N ILE A 591 -52.60 -13.68 37.14
CA ILE A 591 -54.04 -13.75 37.43
C ILE A 591 -54.74 -14.70 36.44
N LEU A 592 -54.41 -14.64 35.16
CA LEU A 592 -55.04 -15.48 34.13
C LEU A 592 -54.73 -16.98 34.24
N ARG A 593 -53.78 -17.39 35.09
CA ARG A 593 -53.45 -18.81 35.29
C ARG A 593 -54.47 -19.54 36.15
N ASP A 594 -55.08 -18.85 37.10
CA ASP A 594 -56.08 -19.42 37.99
C ASP A 594 -57.50 -19.20 37.44
N ASP A 595 -58.36 -20.20 37.55
CA ASP A 595 -59.77 -20.04 37.20
C ASP A 595 -60.56 -19.45 38.38
N TRP A 596 -60.57 -18.12 38.44
CA TRP A 596 -61.28 -17.34 39.46
C TRP A 596 -62.79 -17.57 39.50
N SER A 597 -63.39 -18.11 38.43
CA SER A 597 -64.82 -18.39 38.36
C SER A 597 -65.19 -19.71 39.06
N SER A 598 -64.22 -20.61 39.20
CA SER A 598 -64.39 -21.96 39.78
C SER A 598 -64.05 -22.05 41.27
N LEU A 599 -63.65 -20.93 41.91
CA LEU A 599 -63.21 -20.93 43.29
C LEU A 599 -64.34 -21.33 44.26
N PRO A 600 -64.07 -22.17 45.27
CA PRO A 600 -65.08 -22.64 46.19
C PRO A 600 -65.68 -21.50 47.00
N ALA A 601 -67.02 -21.45 47.08
CA ALA A 601 -67.76 -20.45 47.85
C ALA A 601 -67.57 -20.56 49.39
N LYS A 602 -66.99 -21.67 49.86
CA LYS A 602 -66.55 -21.83 51.26
C LYS A 602 -65.11 -21.35 51.39
N ASP A 603 -64.89 -20.36 52.25
CA ASP A 603 -63.60 -19.72 52.54
C ASP A 603 -62.87 -19.16 51.30
N PRO A 604 -63.50 -18.25 50.56
CA PRO A 604 -62.99 -17.73 49.29
C PRO A 604 -61.69 -16.93 49.45
N LEU A 605 -61.40 -16.40 50.65
CA LEU A 605 -60.13 -15.74 50.98
C LEU A 605 -58.95 -16.73 51.13
N ILE A 606 -59.19 -17.94 51.66
CA ILE A 606 -58.16 -18.97 51.79
C ILE A 606 -57.87 -19.60 50.42
N ALA A 607 -58.92 -19.81 49.63
CA ALA A 607 -58.80 -20.27 48.24
C ALA A 607 -58.05 -19.23 47.39
N ALA A 608 -58.36 -17.94 47.53
CA ALA A 608 -57.63 -16.86 46.88
C ALA A 608 -56.14 -16.84 47.28
N ARG A 609 -55.80 -17.02 48.57
CA ARG A 609 -54.39 -17.08 49.02
C ARG A 609 -53.57 -18.19 48.33
N ASN A 610 -54.22 -19.25 47.85
CA ASN A 610 -53.56 -20.36 47.17
C ASN A 610 -53.37 -20.15 45.65
N THR A 611 -53.86 -19.04 45.09
CA THR A 611 -53.65 -18.68 43.68
C THR A 611 -52.19 -18.27 43.43
N VAL A 612 -51.74 -18.42 42.19
CA VAL A 612 -50.39 -18.09 41.75
C VAL A 612 -50.09 -16.60 42.03
N PHE A 613 -51.05 -15.71 41.79
CA PHE A 613 -50.92 -14.28 42.09
C PHE A 613 -50.57 -14.03 43.56
N PHE A 614 -51.38 -14.51 44.51
CA PHE A 614 -51.16 -14.25 45.93
C PHE A 614 -49.95 -14.99 46.49
N ARG A 615 -49.62 -16.17 45.97
CA ARG A 615 -48.38 -16.88 46.33
C ARG A 615 -47.13 -16.17 45.84
N THR A 616 -47.14 -15.62 44.62
CA THR A 616 -46.01 -14.81 44.12
C THR A 616 -45.83 -13.55 44.95
N VAL A 617 -46.92 -12.90 45.41
CA VAL A 617 -46.84 -11.76 46.34
C VAL A 617 -46.27 -12.17 47.70
N GLU A 618 -46.72 -13.30 48.26
CA GLU A 618 -46.20 -13.82 49.54
C GLU A 618 -44.71 -14.19 49.44
N LEU A 619 -44.29 -14.83 48.33
CA LEU A 619 -42.89 -15.14 48.05
C LEU A 619 -42.04 -13.87 47.88
N ALA A 620 -42.54 -12.87 47.16
CA ALA A 620 -41.89 -11.59 46.98
C ALA A 620 -41.66 -10.87 48.32
N TYR A 621 -42.67 -10.85 49.18
CA TYR A 621 -42.62 -10.24 50.50
C TYR A 621 -41.62 -10.96 51.43
N ASN A 622 -41.65 -12.29 51.46
CA ASN A 622 -40.77 -13.10 52.31
C ASN A 622 -39.28 -12.99 51.90
N GLN A 623 -39.00 -12.63 50.65
CA GLN A 623 -37.64 -12.38 50.15
C GLN A 623 -37.21 -10.91 50.29
N GLY A 624 -38.01 -10.07 50.96
CA GLY A 624 -37.65 -8.69 51.29
C GLY A 624 -37.86 -7.67 50.18
N MET A 625 -38.66 -7.96 49.15
CA MET A 625 -38.98 -6.98 48.10
C MET A 625 -40.03 -5.98 48.59
N GLU A 626 -39.81 -4.68 48.30
CA GLU A 626 -40.80 -3.64 48.58
C GLU A 626 -42.01 -3.79 47.64
N LEU A 627 -43.08 -4.37 48.16
CA LEU A 627 -44.31 -4.65 47.39
C LEU A 627 -44.93 -3.39 46.76
N GLN A 628 -44.69 -2.20 47.31
CA GLN A 628 -45.19 -0.93 46.78
C GLN A 628 -44.52 -0.53 45.45
N GLU A 629 -43.26 -0.91 45.26
CA GLU A 629 -42.51 -0.62 44.03
C GLU A 629 -42.89 -1.59 42.90
N PHE A 630 -43.20 -2.85 43.20
CA PHE A 630 -43.39 -3.91 42.20
C PHE A 630 -44.84 -4.33 41.94
N LEU A 631 -45.80 -3.96 42.80
CA LEU A 631 -47.23 -4.21 42.51
C LEU A 631 -47.81 -3.09 41.63
N PRO A 632 -48.60 -3.43 40.59
CA PRO A 632 -49.36 -2.45 39.83
C PRO A 632 -50.56 -1.95 40.66
N SER A 633 -51.06 -0.76 40.33
CA SER A 633 -52.26 -0.23 40.95
C SER A 633 -53.47 -1.11 40.61
N ILE A 634 -54.43 -1.19 41.53
CA ILE A 634 -55.67 -1.96 41.35
C ILE A 634 -56.44 -1.45 40.11
N GLU A 635 -56.39 -0.14 39.86
CA GLU A 635 -57.05 0.51 38.74
C GLU A 635 -56.41 0.10 37.40
N SER A 636 -55.07 0.07 37.31
CA SER A 636 -54.39 -0.35 36.07
C SER A 636 -54.60 -1.82 35.75
N LEU A 637 -54.69 -2.70 36.76
CA LEU A 637 -55.08 -4.11 36.55
C LEU A 637 -56.50 -4.24 36.00
N PHE A 638 -57.46 -3.45 36.47
CA PHE A 638 -58.83 -3.53 35.97
C PHE A 638 -59.00 -2.92 34.57
N GLU A 639 -58.15 -1.96 34.21
CA GLU A 639 -58.12 -1.32 32.89
C GLU A 639 -57.31 -2.12 31.84
N ALA A 640 -56.52 -3.10 32.29
CA ALA A 640 -55.71 -3.96 31.43
C ALA A 640 -56.55 -4.70 30.38
N GLU A 641 -56.14 -4.62 29.12
CA GLU A 641 -56.87 -5.24 28.00
C GLU A 641 -56.91 -6.76 28.10
N GLU A 642 -55.84 -7.39 28.62
CA GLU A 642 -55.75 -8.84 28.78
C GLU A 642 -56.79 -9.40 29.75
N LEU A 643 -57.03 -8.72 30.88
CA LEU A 643 -58.02 -9.11 31.88
C LEU A 643 -59.45 -8.79 31.44
N ARG A 644 -59.63 -7.74 30.62
CA ARG A 644 -60.91 -7.42 29.96
C ARG A 644 -61.28 -8.46 28.91
N ASN A 645 -60.32 -8.89 28.09
CA ASN A 645 -60.54 -9.91 27.06
C ASN A 645 -60.91 -11.28 27.65
N ALA A 646 -60.43 -11.59 28.86
CA ALA A 646 -60.80 -12.78 29.61
C ALA A 646 -62.17 -12.67 30.35
N GLY A 647 -62.85 -11.53 30.30
CA GLY A 647 -64.14 -11.31 30.98
C GLY A 647 -64.06 -11.24 32.51
N LEU A 648 -62.86 -11.28 33.08
CA LEU A 648 -62.63 -11.25 34.53
C LEU A 648 -62.83 -9.85 35.11
N SER A 649 -62.54 -8.80 34.34
CA SER A 649 -62.70 -7.42 34.81
C SER A 649 -64.15 -7.05 35.08
N GLU A 650 -65.15 -7.73 34.51
CA GLU A 650 -66.58 -7.50 34.76
C GLU A 650 -67.15 -8.37 35.90
N ASN A 651 -66.39 -9.36 36.37
CA ASN A 651 -66.83 -10.30 37.41
C ASN A 651 -66.77 -9.65 38.81
N ALA A 652 -67.94 -9.49 39.45
CA ALA A 652 -68.06 -8.90 40.78
C ALA A 652 -67.35 -9.70 41.89
N HIS A 653 -67.28 -11.02 41.76
CA HIS A 653 -66.61 -11.89 42.73
C HIS A 653 -65.08 -11.71 42.67
N PHE A 654 -64.52 -11.67 41.46
CA PHE A 654 -63.10 -11.40 41.23
C PHE A 654 -62.70 -10.00 41.73
N ARG A 655 -63.50 -8.96 41.43
CA ARG A 655 -63.26 -7.60 41.93
C ARG A 655 -63.25 -7.52 43.46
N PHE A 656 -64.13 -8.27 44.12
CA PHE A 656 -64.16 -8.34 45.58
C PHE A 656 -62.90 -9.01 46.14
N LEU A 657 -62.52 -10.17 45.60
CA LEU A 657 -61.33 -10.92 46.05
C LEU A 657 -60.03 -10.13 45.84
N LEU A 658 -59.86 -9.49 44.69
CA LEU A 658 -58.66 -8.70 44.40
C LEU A 658 -58.57 -7.47 45.32
N LYS A 659 -59.68 -6.74 45.54
CA LYS A 659 -59.72 -5.59 46.45
C LYS A 659 -59.45 -5.99 47.91
N SER A 660 -60.05 -7.09 48.37
CA SER A 660 -59.80 -7.61 49.71
C SER A 660 -58.36 -8.11 49.89
N GLY A 661 -57.77 -8.71 48.85
CA GLY A 661 -56.36 -9.12 48.88
C GLY A 661 -55.40 -7.93 48.94
N TYR A 662 -55.62 -6.89 48.14
CA TYR A 662 -54.84 -5.65 48.22
C TYR A 662 -54.98 -4.94 49.57
N GLU A 663 -56.17 -4.96 50.19
CA GLU A 663 -56.37 -4.42 51.54
C GLU A 663 -55.57 -5.21 52.59
N GLN A 664 -55.49 -6.54 52.47
CA GLN A 664 -54.66 -7.37 53.34
C GLN A 664 -53.16 -7.13 53.13
N ILE A 665 -52.73 -6.98 51.89
CA ILE A 665 -51.33 -6.65 51.55
C ILE A 665 -50.96 -5.27 52.12
N ALA A 666 -51.82 -4.26 51.94
CA ALA A 666 -51.60 -2.92 52.49
C ALA A 666 -51.51 -2.92 54.02
N ARG A 667 -52.35 -3.70 54.70
CA ARG A 667 -52.28 -3.89 56.15
C ARG A 667 -51.03 -4.63 56.59
N ALA A 668 -50.59 -5.64 55.85
CA ALA A 668 -49.36 -6.38 56.11
C ALA A 668 -48.11 -5.51 55.92
N SER A 669 -48.08 -4.67 54.90
CA SER A 669 -46.98 -3.72 54.65
C SER A 669 -46.95 -2.52 55.61
N ALA A 670 -48.06 -2.21 56.27
CA ALA A 670 -48.17 -1.10 57.23
C ALA A 670 -47.84 -1.51 58.68
N LEU A 671 -47.69 -2.81 58.94
CA LEU A 671 -47.14 -3.31 60.20
C LEU A 671 -45.62 -3.11 60.18
N PRO A 672 -45.03 -2.38 61.14
CA PRO A 672 -43.58 -2.26 61.21
C PRO A 672 -42.98 -3.66 61.45
N SER A 673 -41.93 -3.98 60.67
CA SER A 673 -41.05 -5.12 60.88
C SER A 673 -40.46 -5.17 62.28
#